data_AF-A0A2J7PFP4-F1
#
_entry.id   AF-A0A2J7PFP4-F1
#
_cell.length_a   1.000
_cell.length_b   1.000
_cell.length_c   1.000
_cell.angle_alpha   90.00
_cell.angle_beta   90.00
_cell.angle_gamma   90.00
#
_symmetry.space_group_name_H-M   'P 1'
#
loop_
_entity.id
_entity.type
_entity.pdbx_description
1 polymer ?
#
loop_
_entity_poly.entity_id
_entity_poly.type
_entity_poly.pdbx_seq_one_letter_code
_entity_poly.pdbx_strand_id
1 'polypeptide(L)'
;MKSAVHELLRQYYAVESQFQQGSYDKCVTAIRERNKDDMAAVTATIFSHAQVAKKNMLVTMLIDHLWSNEPGLTDELATTLNELTSLNRSEHSRVALRARQVLIAAHQPAYELRHNQMESIFLSAVDMYGHDFHPENLQKLIMSETSIFDILHDFFYHSNKAVCNAALEVYVRRAYISYELTCLQLLELSGEISVIHFQFLLPSSHPNRIPHNKRRAEASSELSESSLTLTNCQRTGCMAAFESFSQFEQYADEMLDLLEDLSSPAVVSPKVLEAVESGSESRLSTSINISMSVGDGRANADELQKQSEPIYILSVGIKDNGDTDDSTLSRMFGGFCNSNREELANRGIRRVTFAVLVRRQFPKFFTYRRRDNFTEDRIYRHLEPAMAFQLELNRMRTYDLEALPTSNQKMHVYLGKAKVAKGQEVTDCRFFVRSIIRHSDLITKEASFEYLQNEAERVLLEAMDELEVAFSHPQAKRTDCNHIFLNFVPTVIMDAAKIEESVTNMVMRYGPRLWKLRVLQAELKMTIRPSPNSKMTNVRLCLANDSGYSLDIWVYKEVTDPKTGVIKFEAYGNKQGPMHGLPISTPYVTKDYLQQKRFQAQSVGTTYVYDIPDMFRQMTEKLWKEFIKEWPAEQLTIPSKVMDSVELVLEGDDHLVEQKRLPGENNIGMIAWRLTLHTPEYPSGRDIIVIANDITYLIGSFGPREDIVFCLASELARKLKIPRIYIAANSGARIGLAEEIKQLFRVAWEDPEEPDKGFKYLYLTPEDFTKVSAMNSVHAILIDDEGEPRYKITDIIGKDDGLGVENLRYAGMIAGETSQAYKEVVTISMVTCRAIGIGSYLVRLGQRVIQIENSHIILTGYIALNKLLGREVYASNNQLGGIQIMYNNGISHKTDPRDLDGIYTILKWLSYVPKDKLSPVPFIKSVDPIDREIDYMPTKAPYDPRWMLAGRQNPNCGVWTCPFVWNPCWSDSC
;
A
#
# COMPACT_ATOMS: atom_id res chain seq x y z
N MET A 1 -9.74 29.56 30.09
CA MET A 1 -8.92 29.36 28.86
C MET A 1 -9.12 27.97 28.27
N LYS A 2 -8.83 26.87 28.99
CA LYS A 2 -9.02 25.48 28.49
C LYS A 2 -10.42 25.20 27.93
N SER A 3 -11.46 25.50 28.70
CA SER A 3 -12.86 25.36 28.27
C SER A 3 -13.18 26.17 27.00
N ALA A 4 -12.56 27.34 26.81
CA ALA A 4 -12.77 28.15 25.60
C ALA A 4 -12.09 27.53 24.37
N VAL A 5 -10.87 27.01 24.50
CA VAL A 5 -10.19 26.31 23.38
C VAL A 5 -10.90 25.00 23.05
N HIS A 6 -11.33 24.27 24.08
CA HIS A 6 -12.11 23.04 23.93
C HIS A 6 -13.42 23.28 23.17
N GLU A 7 -14.15 24.34 23.52
CA GLU A 7 -15.37 24.74 22.82
C GLU A 7 -15.11 25.10 21.34
N LEU A 8 -14.01 25.81 21.04
CA LEU A 8 -13.62 26.11 19.66
C LEU A 8 -13.32 24.85 18.83
N LEU A 9 -12.67 23.85 19.43
CA LEU A 9 -12.41 22.55 18.78
C LEU A 9 -13.71 21.80 18.50
N ARG A 10 -14.67 21.80 19.45
CA ARG A 10 -16.00 21.23 19.25
C ARG A 10 -16.79 21.93 18.16
N GLN A 11 -16.78 23.26 18.13
CA GLN A 11 -17.46 24.03 17.08
C GLN A 11 -16.89 23.74 15.69
N TYR A 12 -15.58 23.59 15.58
CA TYR A 12 -14.94 23.15 14.34
C TYR A 12 -15.46 21.76 13.92
N TYR A 13 -15.43 20.78 14.83
CA TYR A 13 -15.89 19.42 14.54
C TYR A 13 -17.38 19.34 14.18
N ALA A 14 -18.23 20.10 14.89
CA ALA A 14 -19.68 20.13 14.66
C ALA A 14 -20.06 20.61 13.24
N VAL A 15 -19.27 21.52 12.65
CA VAL A 15 -19.44 21.95 11.26
C VAL A 15 -18.88 20.91 10.30
N GLU A 16 -17.62 20.51 10.47
CA GLU A 16 -16.92 19.69 9.47
C GLU A 16 -17.41 18.23 9.42
N SER A 17 -17.94 17.71 10.53
CA SER A 17 -18.55 16.37 10.57
C SER A 17 -19.72 16.22 9.58
N GLN A 18 -20.44 17.31 9.28
CA GLN A 18 -21.59 17.30 8.37
C GLN A 18 -21.18 17.16 6.90
N PHE A 19 -19.93 17.47 6.56
CA PHE A 19 -19.40 17.37 5.20
C PHE A 19 -18.61 16.08 4.96
N GLN A 20 -18.57 15.13 5.91
CA GLN A 20 -17.76 13.91 5.74
C GLN A 20 -18.36 12.90 4.76
N GLN A 21 -19.70 12.84 4.63
CA GLN A 21 -20.39 11.79 3.88
C GLN A 21 -20.99 12.30 2.57
N GLY A 22 -20.55 11.71 1.44
CA GLY A 22 -21.10 11.99 0.10
C GLY A 22 -20.43 13.18 -0.60
N SER A 23 -20.98 13.56 -1.77
CA SER A 23 -20.54 14.75 -2.52
C SER A 23 -20.98 16.04 -1.83
N TYR A 24 -20.28 17.14 -2.08
CA TYR A 24 -20.62 18.47 -1.52
C TYR A 24 -22.10 18.82 -1.67
N ASP A 25 -22.68 18.64 -2.87
CA ASP A 25 -24.10 18.91 -3.15
C ASP A 25 -25.06 18.07 -2.27
N LYS A 26 -24.70 16.81 -1.99
CA LYS A 26 -25.50 15.93 -1.11
C LYS A 26 -25.43 16.42 0.34
N CYS A 27 -24.24 16.80 0.81
CA CYS A 27 -24.06 17.37 2.16
C CYS A 27 -24.88 18.65 2.32
N VAL A 28 -24.80 19.57 1.36
CA VAL A 28 -25.56 20.83 1.38
C VAL A 28 -27.06 20.57 1.41
N THR A 29 -27.55 19.63 0.61
CA THR A 29 -28.96 19.24 0.61
C THR A 29 -29.37 18.67 1.97
N ALA A 30 -28.56 17.78 2.55
CA ALA A 30 -28.82 17.21 3.88
C ALA A 30 -28.83 18.28 4.99
N ILE A 31 -27.91 19.26 4.94
CA ILE A 31 -27.87 20.38 5.88
C ILE A 31 -29.13 21.24 5.75
N ARG A 32 -29.58 21.50 4.50
CA ARG A 32 -30.81 22.23 4.24
C ARG A 32 -32.05 21.48 4.74
N GLU A 33 -32.10 20.17 4.56
CA GLU A 33 -33.22 19.33 5.03
C GLU A 33 -33.27 19.24 6.57
N ARG A 34 -32.13 19.30 7.25
CA ARG A 34 -32.06 19.34 8.72
C ARG A 34 -32.46 20.69 9.30
N ASN A 35 -32.15 21.79 8.59
CA ASN A 35 -32.38 23.17 9.04
C ASN A 35 -33.40 23.88 8.13
N LYS A 36 -34.58 23.29 7.91
CA LYS A 36 -35.62 23.87 7.03
C LYS A 36 -36.12 25.23 7.51
N ASP A 37 -36.14 25.42 8.83
CA ASP A 37 -36.70 26.61 9.46
C ASP A 37 -35.66 27.73 9.65
N ASP A 38 -34.36 27.42 9.52
CA ASP A 38 -33.26 28.37 9.70
C ASP A 38 -32.22 28.30 8.55
N MET A 39 -32.50 29.07 7.49
CA MET A 39 -31.59 29.21 6.35
C MET A 39 -30.34 30.04 6.68
N ALA A 40 -30.37 30.84 7.75
CA ALA A 40 -29.18 31.59 8.19
C ALA A 40 -28.13 30.63 8.76
N ALA A 41 -28.56 29.62 9.54
CA ALA A 41 -27.66 28.56 10.00
C ALA A 41 -27.07 27.75 8.84
N VAL A 42 -27.86 27.45 7.80
CA VAL A 42 -27.38 26.75 6.60
C VAL A 42 -26.29 27.57 5.90
N THR A 43 -26.56 28.84 5.61
CA THR A 43 -25.59 29.72 4.93
C THR A 43 -24.33 29.96 5.78
N ALA A 44 -24.45 30.11 7.10
CA ALA A 44 -23.31 30.22 8.01
C ALA A 44 -22.44 28.95 8.02
N THR A 45 -23.08 27.76 8.03
CA THR A 45 -22.38 26.47 7.99
C THR A 45 -21.61 26.30 6.68
N ILE A 46 -22.25 26.63 5.55
CA ILE A 46 -21.63 26.59 4.22
C ILE A 46 -20.47 27.58 4.11
N PHE A 47 -20.66 28.82 4.58
CA PHE A 47 -19.61 29.84 4.60
C PHE A 47 -18.40 29.41 5.45
N SER A 48 -18.66 28.79 6.60
CA SER A 48 -17.62 28.23 7.47
C SER A 48 -16.82 27.14 6.77
N HIS A 49 -17.47 26.19 6.09
CA HIS A 49 -16.80 25.12 5.35
C HIS A 49 -16.02 25.66 4.14
N ALA A 50 -16.50 26.71 3.45
CA ALA A 50 -15.79 27.32 2.33
C ALA A 50 -14.40 27.87 2.69
N GLN A 51 -14.15 28.16 3.97
CA GLN A 51 -12.85 28.63 4.48
C GLN A 51 -12.10 27.56 5.32
N VAL A 52 -12.40 26.28 5.10
CA VAL A 52 -11.80 25.14 5.84
C VAL A 52 -10.27 25.18 5.87
N ALA A 53 -9.62 25.55 4.77
CA ALA A 53 -8.15 25.61 4.70
C ALA A 53 -7.54 26.55 5.76
N LYS A 54 -8.17 27.72 5.99
CA LYS A 54 -7.73 28.68 7.01
C LYS A 54 -8.08 28.19 8.42
N LYS A 55 -9.27 27.59 8.60
CA LYS A 55 -9.68 26.98 9.88
C LYS A 55 -8.71 25.90 10.31
N ASN A 56 -8.25 25.05 9.39
CA ASN A 56 -7.32 23.97 9.67
C ASN A 56 -5.99 24.47 10.22
N MET A 57 -5.48 25.59 9.68
CA MET A 57 -4.26 26.22 10.20
C MET A 57 -4.45 26.66 11.65
N LEU A 58 -5.55 27.38 11.94
CA LEU A 58 -5.85 27.87 13.29
C LEU A 58 -6.01 26.71 14.29
N VAL A 59 -6.77 25.68 13.93
CA VAL A 59 -7.00 24.51 14.79
C VAL A 59 -5.69 23.79 15.10
N THR A 60 -4.81 23.64 14.10
CA THR A 60 -3.48 23.03 14.32
C THR A 60 -2.67 23.84 15.33
N MET A 61 -2.63 25.17 15.19
CA MET A 61 -1.93 26.06 16.14
C MET A 61 -2.53 26.01 17.56
N LEU A 62 -3.86 25.87 17.68
CA LEU A 62 -4.52 25.73 18.97
C LEU A 62 -4.16 24.41 19.66
N ILE A 63 -4.11 23.31 18.90
CA ILE A 63 -3.68 22.01 19.41
C ILE A 63 -2.20 22.07 19.85
N ASP A 64 -1.34 22.74 19.07
CA ASP A 64 0.08 22.94 19.42
C ASP A 64 0.27 23.70 20.73
N HIS A 65 -0.45 24.81 20.89
CA HIS A 65 -0.36 25.64 22.08
C HIS A 65 -0.91 24.93 23.33
N LEU A 66 -1.93 24.08 23.18
CA LEU A 66 -2.43 23.27 24.29
C LEU A 66 -1.36 22.28 24.77
N TRP A 67 -0.71 21.60 23.82
CA TRP A 67 0.29 20.57 24.13
C TRP A 67 1.60 21.13 24.68
N SER A 68 2.07 22.28 24.18
CA SER A 68 3.34 22.87 24.63
C SER A 68 3.35 23.26 26.12
N ASN A 69 2.17 23.55 26.68
CA ASN A 69 2.04 24.12 28.02
C ASN A 69 1.57 23.11 29.07
N GLU A 70 0.99 21.97 28.67
CA GLU A 70 0.61 20.90 29.57
C GLU A 70 0.81 19.51 28.96
N PRO A 71 1.73 18.69 29.50
CA PRO A 71 1.93 17.31 29.07
C PRO A 71 0.85 16.33 29.58
N GLY A 72 -0.17 16.80 30.31
CA GLY A 72 -1.26 15.99 30.84
C GLY A 72 -2.59 16.32 30.18
N LEU A 73 -3.20 15.35 29.50
CA LEU A 73 -4.49 15.51 28.83
C LEU A 73 -5.63 15.30 29.84
N THR A 74 -6.64 16.20 29.85
CA THR A 74 -7.90 15.92 30.56
C THR A 74 -8.76 14.97 29.73
N ASP A 75 -9.56 14.10 30.38
CA ASP A 75 -10.43 13.12 29.70
C ASP A 75 -11.40 13.77 28.68
N GLU A 76 -11.89 14.97 28.99
CA GLU A 76 -12.77 15.75 28.09
C GLU A 76 -12.07 16.22 26.81
N LEU A 77 -10.80 16.63 26.93
CA LEU A 77 -9.98 17.03 25.79
C LEU A 77 -9.59 15.80 24.97
N ALA A 78 -9.28 14.67 25.63
CA ALA A 78 -9.02 13.39 24.99
C ALA A 78 -10.18 12.96 24.09
N THR A 79 -11.41 13.07 24.59
CA THR A 79 -12.63 12.73 23.84
C THR A 79 -12.78 13.59 22.59
N THR A 80 -12.52 14.89 22.69
CA THR A 80 -12.70 15.83 21.57
C THR A 80 -11.59 15.69 20.53
N LEU A 81 -10.35 15.44 20.96
CA LEU A 81 -9.26 15.12 20.04
C LEU A 81 -9.56 13.80 19.31
N ASN A 82 -10.14 12.80 19.99
CA ASN A 82 -10.56 11.55 19.37
C ASN A 82 -11.62 11.78 18.28
N GLU A 83 -12.62 12.63 18.55
CA GLU A 83 -13.61 13.04 17.55
C GLU A 83 -12.96 13.70 16.33
N LEU A 84 -11.99 14.60 16.52
CA LEU A 84 -11.26 15.24 15.42
C LEU A 84 -10.49 14.22 14.56
N THR A 85 -10.03 13.11 15.15
CA THR A 85 -9.35 12.06 14.39
C THR A 85 -10.27 11.28 13.44
N SER A 86 -11.59 11.38 13.60
CA SER A 86 -12.59 10.72 12.75
C SER A 86 -12.86 11.44 11.43
N LEU A 87 -12.33 12.65 11.26
CA LEU A 87 -12.46 13.43 10.02
C LEU A 87 -11.61 12.80 8.92
N ASN A 88 -12.27 12.30 7.87
CA ASN A 88 -11.66 11.43 6.85
C ASN A 88 -11.38 12.14 5.51
N ARG A 89 -11.92 13.35 5.28
CA ARG A 89 -11.65 14.10 4.05
C ARG A 89 -10.21 14.63 4.01
N SER A 90 -9.66 14.71 2.79
CA SER A 90 -8.30 15.18 2.51
C SER A 90 -8.00 16.57 3.07
N GLU A 91 -9.00 17.43 3.14
CA GLU A 91 -8.85 18.79 3.62
C GLU A 91 -8.47 18.82 5.10
N HIS A 92 -9.01 17.91 5.92
CA HIS A 92 -8.81 17.88 7.38
C HIS A 92 -7.62 17.03 7.83
N SER A 93 -6.89 16.38 6.91
CA SER A 93 -5.89 15.38 7.29
C SER A 93 -4.85 15.92 8.26
N ARG A 94 -4.40 17.17 8.09
CA ARG A 94 -3.46 17.86 9.00
C ARG A 94 -4.00 18.00 10.43
N VAL A 95 -5.28 18.34 10.59
CA VAL A 95 -5.92 18.51 11.91
C VAL A 95 -6.10 17.16 12.59
N ALA A 96 -6.63 16.18 11.86
CA ALA A 96 -6.83 14.82 12.37
C ALA A 96 -5.49 14.19 12.79
N LEU A 97 -4.44 14.38 11.97
CA LEU A 97 -3.06 13.98 12.26
C LEU A 97 -2.55 14.62 13.54
N ARG A 98 -2.69 15.94 13.68
CA ARG A 98 -2.15 16.64 14.83
C ARG A 98 -2.86 16.30 16.13
N ALA A 99 -4.20 16.19 16.09
CA ALA A 99 -4.99 15.73 17.22
C ALA A 99 -4.55 14.33 17.68
N ARG A 100 -4.28 13.44 16.72
CA ARG A 100 -3.79 12.09 16.99
C ARG A 100 -2.38 12.09 17.61
N GLN A 101 -1.45 12.88 17.08
CA GLN A 101 -0.10 13.03 17.66
C GLN A 101 -0.12 13.45 19.13
N VAL A 102 -1.04 14.35 19.50
CA VAL A 102 -1.20 14.79 20.89
C VAL A 102 -1.76 13.67 21.77
N LEU A 103 -2.79 12.95 21.31
CA LEU A 103 -3.34 11.79 22.03
C LEU A 103 -2.28 10.71 22.28
N ILE A 104 -1.46 10.44 21.26
CA ILE A 104 -0.33 9.52 21.31
C ILE A 104 0.70 9.96 22.36
N ALA A 105 1.10 11.23 22.29
CA ALA A 105 2.14 11.76 23.16
C ALA A 105 1.69 11.78 24.63
N ALA A 106 0.39 11.97 24.88
CA ALA A 106 -0.21 11.88 26.22
C ALA A 106 -0.16 10.46 26.82
N HIS A 107 -0.15 9.41 25.99
CA HIS A 107 -0.05 8.01 26.44
C HIS A 107 1.40 7.56 26.67
N GLN A 108 2.40 8.29 26.18
CA GLN A 108 3.81 7.96 26.40
C GLN A 108 4.28 8.47 27.77
N PRO A 109 5.00 7.64 28.55
CA PRO A 109 5.60 8.10 29.80
C PRO A 109 6.63 9.21 29.51
N ALA A 110 6.56 10.28 30.31
CA ALA A 110 7.40 11.46 30.16
C ALA A 110 8.89 11.10 30.11
N TYR A 111 9.66 11.83 29.31
CA TYR A 111 11.11 11.60 29.12
C TYR A 111 11.85 11.50 30.46
N GLU A 112 11.60 12.43 31.39
CA GLU A 112 12.27 12.46 32.70
C GLU A 112 11.97 11.21 33.55
N LEU A 113 10.75 10.68 33.48
CA LEU A 113 10.40 9.46 34.21
C LEU A 113 11.16 8.26 33.65
N ARG A 114 11.23 8.14 32.32
CA ARG A 114 11.98 7.06 31.65
C ARG A 114 13.49 7.18 31.88
N HIS A 115 14.02 8.40 31.89
CA HIS A 115 15.44 8.68 32.18
C HIS A 115 15.80 8.22 33.60
N ASN A 116 15.05 8.66 34.62
CA ASN A 116 15.26 8.26 36.01
C ASN A 116 15.15 6.74 36.22
N GLN A 117 14.21 6.07 35.53
CA GLN A 117 14.08 4.62 35.58
C GLN A 117 15.31 3.91 35.00
N MET A 118 15.82 4.40 33.87
CA MET A 118 17.00 3.82 33.22
C MET A 118 18.26 4.05 34.05
N GLU A 119 18.41 5.24 34.63
CA GLU A 119 19.50 5.57 35.55
C GLU A 119 19.48 4.64 36.78
N SER A 120 18.31 4.43 37.38
CA SER A 120 18.15 3.48 38.50
C SER A 120 18.58 2.06 38.13
N ILE A 121 18.28 1.59 36.91
CA ILE A 121 18.72 0.27 36.45
C ILE A 121 20.24 0.22 36.29
N PHE A 122 20.86 1.24 35.68
CA PHE A 122 22.32 1.30 35.54
C PHE A 122 23.03 1.36 36.90
N LEU A 123 22.57 2.20 37.82
CA LEU A 123 23.11 2.28 39.18
C LEU A 123 22.90 0.99 39.97
N SER A 124 21.83 0.24 39.71
CA SER A 124 21.62 -1.09 40.34
C SER A 124 22.51 -2.19 39.76
N ALA A 125 23.05 -2.00 38.54
CA ALA A 125 23.97 -2.94 37.91
C ALA A 125 25.44 -2.64 38.26
N VAL A 126 25.73 -1.38 38.56
CA VAL A 126 27.04 -0.82 38.90
C VAL A 126 27.02 -0.43 40.38
N ASP A 127 27.42 -1.36 41.25
CA ASP A 127 27.51 -1.08 42.70
C ASP A 127 28.40 0.15 42.98
N MET A 128 27.98 1.01 43.92
CA MET A 128 28.61 2.32 44.19
C MET A 128 30.10 2.23 44.60
N TYR A 129 30.56 1.05 44.98
CA TYR A 129 31.94 0.78 45.40
C TYR A 129 32.74 -0.12 44.44
N GLY A 130 32.17 -0.49 43.28
CA GLY A 130 32.91 -1.13 42.17
C GLY A 130 33.40 -2.56 42.41
N HIS A 131 32.91 -3.26 43.43
CA HIS A 131 33.38 -4.61 43.78
C HIS A 131 32.58 -5.76 43.14
N ASP A 132 31.28 -5.60 42.85
CA ASP A 132 30.44 -6.63 42.22
C ASP A 132 29.62 -6.08 41.03
N PHE A 133 30.00 -6.45 39.80
CA PHE A 133 29.24 -6.15 38.57
C PHE A 133 28.11 -7.17 38.37
N HIS A 134 26.86 -6.71 38.28
CA HIS A 134 25.68 -7.57 38.15
C HIS A 134 25.07 -7.50 36.72
N PRO A 135 25.60 -8.27 35.75
CA PRO A 135 25.18 -8.20 34.34
C PRO A 135 23.72 -8.59 34.11
N GLU A 136 23.10 -9.35 35.02
CA GLU A 136 21.69 -9.78 34.94
C GLU A 136 20.71 -8.60 34.93
N ASN A 137 21.04 -7.50 35.62
CA ASN A 137 20.20 -6.30 35.64
C ASN A 137 20.24 -5.55 34.30
N LEU A 138 21.38 -5.58 33.59
CA LEU A 138 21.50 -5.02 32.24
C LEU A 138 20.75 -5.85 31.19
N GLN A 139 20.59 -7.15 31.42
CA GLN A 139 19.82 -8.02 30.54
C GLN A 139 18.36 -7.56 30.41
N LYS A 140 17.80 -6.93 31.46
CA LYS A 140 16.48 -6.28 31.38
C LYS A 140 16.46 -5.19 30.32
N LEU A 141 17.48 -4.33 30.23
CA LEU A 141 17.55 -3.26 29.21
C LEU A 141 17.89 -3.79 27.81
N ILE A 142 18.71 -4.84 27.72
CA ILE A 142 19.09 -5.46 26.44
C ILE A 142 17.89 -6.17 25.81
N MET A 143 17.17 -6.98 26.60
CA MET A 143 15.99 -7.72 26.16
C MET A 143 14.71 -6.89 26.21
N SER A 144 14.72 -5.73 26.88
CA SER A 144 13.55 -4.86 26.92
C SER A 144 13.15 -4.49 25.51
N GLU A 145 11.86 -4.59 25.23
CA GLU A 145 11.32 -4.35 23.90
C GLU A 145 11.08 -2.85 23.64
N THR A 146 11.57 -1.95 24.52
CA THR A 146 11.24 -0.51 24.49
C THR A 146 12.06 0.38 23.57
N SER A 147 11.57 1.53 23.15
CA SER A 147 12.46 2.55 22.55
C SER A 147 13.38 3.14 23.63
N ILE A 148 14.68 2.81 23.59
CA ILE A 148 15.66 3.34 24.56
C ILE A 148 16.73 4.26 23.97
N PHE A 149 16.94 4.26 22.65
CA PHE A 149 18.07 5.01 22.07
C PHE A 149 17.93 6.54 22.19
N ASP A 150 16.73 7.04 22.38
CA ASP A 150 16.44 8.45 22.68
C ASP A 150 16.93 8.90 24.07
N ILE A 151 17.22 7.96 24.98
CA ILE A 151 17.68 8.23 26.35
C ILE A 151 19.09 7.66 26.57
N LEU A 152 19.35 6.46 26.05
CA LEU A 152 20.55 5.67 26.34
C LEU A 152 21.86 6.43 26.06
N HIS A 153 21.89 7.26 25.02
CA HIS A 153 23.09 7.99 24.64
C HIS A 153 23.48 9.10 25.62
N ASP A 154 22.56 9.59 26.45
CA ASP A 154 22.85 10.59 27.49
C ASP A 154 23.79 9.99 28.56
N PHE A 155 23.66 8.67 28.81
CA PHE A 155 24.51 7.93 29.76
C PHE A 155 25.92 7.63 29.25
N PHE A 156 26.24 7.89 27.97
CA PHE A 156 27.63 7.78 27.48
C PHE A 156 28.54 8.85 28.11
N TYR A 157 27.96 9.93 28.59
CA TYR A 157 28.65 11.07 29.20
C TYR A 157 28.31 11.21 30.69
N HIS A 158 27.97 10.11 31.35
CA HIS A 158 27.65 10.09 32.78
C HIS A 158 28.90 10.34 33.64
N SER A 159 28.73 10.87 34.85
CA SER A 159 29.86 11.17 35.76
C SER A 159 30.59 9.92 36.25
N ASN A 160 29.88 8.80 36.37
CA ASN A 160 30.45 7.49 36.73
C ASN A 160 30.89 6.71 35.49
N LYS A 161 32.20 6.45 35.35
CA LYS A 161 32.80 5.69 34.23
C LYS A 161 32.21 4.29 34.05
N ALA A 162 31.89 3.59 35.14
CA ALA A 162 31.32 2.26 35.05
C ALA A 162 29.89 2.27 34.45
N VAL A 163 29.14 3.36 34.64
CA VAL A 163 27.84 3.58 33.97
C VAL A 163 28.05 3.85 32.48
N CYS A 164 29.05 4.65 32.09
CA CYS A 164 29.38 4.88 30.67
C CYS A 164 29.72 3.57 29.94
N ASN A 165 30.55 2.73 30.57
CA ASN A 165 30.93 1.41 30.06
C ASN A 165 29.72 0.49 29.89
N ALA A 166 28.85 0.42 30.91
CA ALA A 166 27.62 -0.36 30.85
C ALA A 166 26.65 0.16 29.77
N ALA A 167 26.54 1.48 29.60
CA ALA A 167 25.66 2.10 28.61
C ALA A 167 26.12 1.78 27.17
N LEU A 168 27.42 1.87 26.88
CA LEU A 168 27.99 1.48 25.60
C LEU A 168 27.77 -0.02 25.33
N GLU A 169 27.94 -0.89 26.34
CA GLU A 169 27.71 -2.34 26.20
C GLU A 169 26.24 -2.64 25.88
N VAL A 170 25.30 -2.01 26.61
CA VAL A 170 23.86 -2.12 26.35
C VAL A 170 23.53 -1.65 24.93
N TYR A 171 24.12 -0.55 24.47
CA TYR A 171 23.91 -0.06 23.11
C TYR A 171 24.31 -1.11 22.06
N VAL A 172 25.53 -1.65 22.14
CA VAL A 172 26.04 -2.63 21.17
C VAL A 172 25.22 -3.92 21.20
N ARG A 173 24.98 -4.49 22.38
CA ARG A 173 24.18 -5.73 22.52
C ARG A 173 22.76 -5.55 21.99
N ARG A 174 22.19 -4.36 22.17
CA ARG A 174 20.84 -4.07 21.70
C ARG A 174 20.77 -3.78 20.20
N ALA A 175 21.72 -3.02 19.65
CA ALA A 175 21.78 -2.75 18.22
C ALA A 175 22.01 -4.05 17.42
N TYR A 176 22.87 -4.93 17.95
CA TYR A 176 23.22 -6.21 17.34
C TYR A 176 22.38 -7.40 17.85
N ILE A 177 21.20 -7.17 18.43
CA ILE A 177 20.33 -8.24 18.98
C ILE A 177 19.95 -9.34 17.97
N SER A 178 19.90 -8.99 16.67
CA SER A 178 19.62 -9.95 15.59
C SER A 178 20.85 -10.76 15.15
N TYR A 179 22.04 -10.42 15.68
CA TYR A 179 23.32 -11.04 15.36
C TYR A 179 23.80 -11.85 16.56
N GLU A 180 24.65 -12.84 16.27
CA GLU A 180 25.28 -13.66 17.31
C GLU A 180 26.62 -13.02 17.66
N LEU A 181 26.70 -12.34 18.81
CA LEU A 181 27.93 -11.73 19.34
C LEU A 181 28.84 -12.83 19.90
N THR A 182 30.05 -12.95 19.36
CA THR A 182 31.05 -13.93 19.80
C THR A 182 32.00 -13.36 20.84
N CYS A 183 32.30 -12.06 20.75
CA CYS A 183 33.22 -11.38 21.65
C CYS A 183 32.74 -9.94 21.88
N LEU A 184 32.89 -9.44 23.11
CA LEU A 184 32.70 -8.05 23.48
C LEU A 184 33.75 -7.70 24.55
N GLN A 185 34.61 -6.73 24.25
CA GLN A 185 35.71 -6.29 25.11
C GLN A 185 35.66 -4.77 25.24
N LEU A 186 35.84 -4.30 26.46
CA LEU A 186 35.97 -2.88 26.76
C LEU A 186 37.46 -2.53 26.83
N LEU A 187 37.85 -1.49 26.10
CA LEU A 187 39.21 -0.97 25.97
C LEU A 187 39.18 0.53 26.28
N GLU A 188 40.34 1.11 26.56
CA GLU A 188 40.48 2.54 26.80
C GLU A 188 41.56 3.11 25.88
N LEU A 189 41.26 4.25 25.26
CA LEU A 189 42.24 5.04 24.50
C LEU A 189 43.11 5.88 25.45
N SER A 190 44.23 6.40 24.94
CA SER A 190 45.17 7.26 25.67
C SER A 190 44.53 8.47 26.38
N GLY A 191 43.38 8.95 25.88
CA GLY A 191 42.58 10.02 26.48
C GLY A 191 41.55 9.60 27.55
N GLU A 192 41.64 8.39 28.10
CA GLU A 192 40.63 7.79 29.01
C GLU A 192 39.24 7.65 28.39
N ILE A 193 39.16 7.55 27.06
CA ILE A 193 37.90 7.36 26.32
C ILE A 193 37.61 5.86 26.21
N SER A 194 36.45 5.44 26.70
CA SER A 194 36.01 4.04 26.62
C SER A 194 35.66 3.65 25.18
N VAL A 195 36.20 2.52 24.75
CA VAL A 195 36.01 1.93 23.43
C VAL A 195 35.50 0.50 23.59
N ILE A 196 34.47 0.13 22.84
CA ILE A 196 33.98 -1.25 22.79
C ILE A 196 34.41 -1.89 21.48
N HIS A 197 35.22 -2.94 21.61
CA HIS A 197 35.53 -3.87 20.55
C HIS A 197 34.55 -5.05 20.61
N PHE A 198 33.93 -5.41 19.49
CA PHE A 198 32.99 -6.51 19.43
C PHE A 198 33.12 -7.31 18.14
N GLN A 199 32.88 -8.61 18.22
CA GLN A 199 32.85 -9.51 17.07
C GLN A 199 31.50 -10.21 17.00
N PHE A 200 30.98 -10.37 15.78
CA PHE A 200 29.68 -10.99 15.58
C PHE A 200 29.62 -11.79 14.28
N LEU A 201 28.68 -12.74 14.26
CA LEU A 201 28.33 -13.52 13.08
C LEU A 201 27.05 -12.99 12.44
N LEU A 202 27.04 -12.96 11.10
CA LEU A 202 25.84 -12.60 10.33
C LEU A 202 24.68 -13.58 10.65
N PRO A 203 23.40 -13.17 10.67
CA PRO A 203 22.27 -14.04 10.94
C PRO A 203 22.19 -15.21 9.95
N SER A 204 21.65 -16.36 10.35
CA SER A 204 21.48 -17.54 9.47
C SER A 204 20.68 -17.26 8.20
N SER A 205 19.74 -16.30 8.29
CA SER A 205 18.91 -15.80 7.18
C SER A 205 19.59 -14.76 6.30
N HIS A 206 20.80 -14.32 6.63
CA HIS A 206 21.51 -13.30 5.85
C HIS A 206 21.97 -13.86 4.49
N PRO A 207 21.80 -13.12 3.37
CA PRO A 207 22.17 -13.59 2.04
C PRO A 207 23.59 -14.15 1.92
N ASN A 208 24.56 -13.58 2.64
CA ASN A 208 25.94 -14.04 2.62
C ASN A 208 26.20 -15.32 3.45
N ARG A 209 25.34 -15.67 4.41
CA ARG A 209 25.46 -16.89 5.25
C ARG A 209 24.72 -18.09 4.63
N ILE A 210 23.71 -17.85 3.77
CA ILE A 210 22.90 -18.89 3.11
C ILE A 210 23.74 -19.89 2.27
N PRO A 211 24.70 -19.47 1.43
CA PRO A 211 25.52 -20.41 0.65
C PRO A 211 26.40 -21.32 1.53
N HIS A 212 26.83 -20.81 2.68
CA HIS A 212 27.69 -21.55 3.61
C HIS A 212 26.88 -22.57 4.43
N ASN A 213 25.64 -22.24 4.79
CA ASN A 213 24.73 -23.19 5.44
C ASN A 213 24.41 -24.40 4.53
N LYS A 214 24.29 -24.19 3.21
CA LYS A 214 24.10 -25.29 2.23
C LYS A 214 25.30 -26.25 2.20
N ARG A 215 26.53 -25.74 2.12
CA ARG A 215 27.75 -26.56 2.15
C ARG A 215 27.90 -27.34 3.46
N ARG A 216 27.49 -26.75 4.59
CA ARG A 216 27.55 -27.41 5.90
C ARG A 216 26.51 -28.54 6.07
N ALA A 217 25.36 -28.46 5.38
CA ALA A 217 24.35 -29.51 5.36
C ALA A 217 24.73 -30.69 4.46
N GLU A 218 25.53 -30.44 3.41
CA GLU A 218 26.01 -31.48 2.46
C GLU A 218 27.29 -32.20 2.96
N ALA A 219 28.11 -31.57 3.81
CA ALA A 219 29.41 -32.08 4.26
C ALA A 219 29.37 -32.84 5.61
N SER A 220 28.35 -33.66 5.86
CA SER A 220 28.24 -34.45 7.12
C SER A 220 29.08 -35.74 7.15
N SER A 221 30.13 -35.84 6.33
CA SER A 221 31.11 -36.92 6.41
C SER A 221 32.50 -36.46 5.98
N GLU A 222 33.38 -36.27 6.97
CA GLU A 222 34.87 -36.20 6.97
C GLU A 222 35.41 -34.97 7.71
N LEU A 223 36.13 -35.26 8.81
CA LEU A 223 36.79 -34.28 9.68
C LEU A 223 38.15 -33.88 9.08
N SER A 224 38.31 -32.63 8.62
CA SER A 224 39.55 -31.82 8.76
C SER A 224 39.62 -30.53 7.90
N GLU A 225 38.56 -29.73 7.77
CA GLU A 225 38.63 -28.41 7.09
C GLU A 225 37.77 -27.29 7.76
N SER A 226 37.48 -27.39 9.06
CA SER A 226 36.43 -26.57 9.71
C SER A 226 36.81 -25.12 10.07
N SER A 227 38.07 -24.69 9.95
CA SER A 227 38.52 -23.39 10.50
C SER A 227 38.61 -22.25 9.47
N LEU A 228 38.80 -22.56 8.18
CA LEU A 228 38.98 -21.54 7.12
C LEU A 228 37.65 -21.02 6.54
N THR A 229 36.52 -21.67 6.82
CA THR A 229 35.22 -21.35 6.20
C THR A 229 34.30 -20.43 7.03
N LEU A 230 34.58 -20.22 8.32
CA LEU A 230 33.81 -19.31 9.19
C LEU A 230 34.23 -17.84 9.09
N THR A 231 35.45 -17.58 8.61
CA THR A 231 36.07 -16.25 8.50
C THR A 231 35.27 -15.29 7.62
N ASN A 232 34.62 -15.78 6.55
CA ASN A 232 33.80 -14.94 5.66
C ASN A 232 32.48 -14.44 6.28
N CYS A 233 32.01 -15.03 7.38
CA CYS A 233 30.75 -14.66 8.05
C CYS A 233 30.93 -13.86 9.34
N GLN A 234 32.16 -13.79 9.86
CA GLN A 234 32.51 -13.03 11.05
C GLN A 234 32.88 -11.60 10.68
N ARG A 235 32.41 -10.63 11.48
CA ARG A 235 32.72 -9.22 11.33
C ARG A 235 33.17 -8.67 12.67
N THR A 236 34.04 -7.68 12.62
CA THR A 236 34.62 -7.03 13.80
C THR A 236 34.21 -5.57 13.79
N GLY A 237 33.76 -5.07 14.93
CA GLY A 237 33.29 -3.71 15.10
C GLY A 237 33.95 -3.02 16.27
N CYS A 238 34.06 -1.70 16.17
CA CYS A 238 34.57 -0.84 17.23
C CYS A 238 33.61 0.35 17.42
N MET A 239 33.28 0.68 18.66
CA MET A 239 32.43 1.82 19.01
C MET A 239 33.02 2.68 20.12
N ALA A 240 33.03 4.00 19.92
CA ALA A 240 33.43 4.98 20.92
C ALA A 240 32.53 6.23 20.86
N ALA A 241 32.42 6.97 21.96
CA ALA A 241 31.64 8.21 22.06
C ALA A 241 32.56 9.38 22.42
N PHE A 242 32.41 10.51 21.71
CA PHE A 242 33.28 11.69 21.79
C PHE A 242 32.45 12.95 22.08
N GLU A 243 33.02 13.89 22.83
CA GLU A 243 32.36 15.16 23.17
C GLU A 243 32.24 16.10 21.98
N SER A 244 33.15 16.00 21.01
CA SER A 244 33.13 16.82 19.79
C SER A 244 33.78 16.09 18.61
N PHE A 245 33.50 16.57 17.39
CA PHE A 245 34.10 16.02 16.19
C PHE A 245 35.61 16.23 16.12
N SER A 246 36.11 17.39 16.59
CA SER A 246 37.56 17.66 16.65
C SER A 246 38.30 16.70 17.58
N GLN A 247 37.66 16.24 18.66
CA GLN A 247 38.23 15.23 19.55
C GLN A 247 38.36 13.88 18.82
N PHE A 248 37.35 13.48 18.06
CA PHE A 248 37.42 12.26 17.25
C PHE A 248 38.58 12.31 16.24
N GLU A 249 38.78 13.43 15.55
CA GLU A 249 39.90 13.55 14.59
C GLU A 249 41.28 13.34 15.23
N GLN A 250 41.45 13.68 16.52
CA GLN A 250 42.72 13.49 17.23
C GLN A 250 42.99 12.02 17.60
N TYR A 251 41.95 11.25 17.92
CA TYR A 251 42.07 9.85 18.36
C TYR A 251 41.68 8.84 17.27
N ALA A 252 41.39 9.31 16.05
CA ALA A 252 40.97 8.45 14.95
C ALA A 252 42.03 7.40 14.61
N ASP A 253 43.31 7.80 14.51
CA ASP A 253 44.41 6.90 14.16
C ASP A 253 44.62 5.82 15.22
N GLU A 254 44.56 6.19 16.51
CA GLU A 254 44.68 5.25 17.63
C GLU A 254 43.51 4.24 17.64
N MET A 255 42.29 4.68 17.33
CA MET A 255 41.12 3.81 17.23
C MET A 255 41.22 2.83 16.05
N LEU A 256 41.86 3.26 14.95
CA LEU A 256 42.13 2.43 13.78
C LEU A 256 43.24 1.41 14.04
N ASP A 257 44.29 1.80 14.74
CA ASP A 257 45.40 0.91 15.15
C ASP A 257 44.91 -0.20 16.08
N LEU A 258 44.07 0.13 17.07
CA LEU A 258 43.47 -0.87 17.98
C LEU A 258 42.65 -1.93 17.24
N LEU A 259 41.94 -1.54 16.18
CA LEU A 259 41.16 -2.46 15.33
C LEU A 259 42.06 -3.44 14.56
N GLU A 260 43.25 -3.00 14.16
CA GLU A 260 44.24 -3.79 13.43
C GLU A 260 45.05 -4.71 14.36
N ASP A 261 45.42 -4.23 15.54
CA ASP A 261 46.18 -5.02 16.53
C ASP A 261 45.36 -6.20 17.07
N LEU A 262 44.07 -6.00 17.35
CA LEU A 262 43.18 -7.04 17.88
C LEU A 262 42.72 -8.07 16.84
N SER A 263 43.06 -7.84 15.57
CA SER A 263 42.74 -8.76 14.48
C SER A 263 43.91 -9.66 14.08
N SER A 264 45.12 -9.40 14.57
CA SER A 264 46.26 -10.30 14.43
C SER A 264 46.22 -11.39 15.52
N PRO A 265 46.20 -12.70 15.19
CA PRO A 265 46.37 -13.73 16.21
C PRO A 265 47.77 -13.56 16.82
N ALA A 266 47.81 -13.17 18.09
CA ALA A 266 49.02 -12.81 18.83
C ALA A 266 50.19 -13.79 18.58
N VAL A 267 51.13 -13.40 17.72
CA VAL A 267 52.49 -13.96 17.76
C VAL A 267 53.22 -13.22 18.86
N VAL A 268 53.07 -13.69 20.10
CA VAL A 268 53.84 -13.16 21.22
C VAL A 268 55.32 -13.45 20.97
N SER A 269 56.15 -12.41 20.95
CA SER A 269 57.60 -12.58 20.76
C SER A 269 58.20 -13.42 21.91
N PRO A 270 59.16 -14.33 21.66
CA PRO A 270 59.79 -15.17 22.69
C PRO A 270 60.47 -14.40 23.82
N LYS A 271 60.77 -13.11 23.59
CA LYS A 271 61.45 -12.23 24.57
C LYS A 271 60.54 -11.74 25.69
N VAL A 272 59.21 -11.81 25.52
CA VAL A 272 58.25 -11.40 26.57
C VAL A 272 57.98 -12.57 27.53
N LEU A 273 58.11 -13.82 27.06
CA LEU A 273 57.95 -15.02 27.90
C LEU A 273 59.06 -15.15 28.96
N GLU A 274 60.31 -14.78 28.65
CA GLU A 274 61.40 -14.79 29.65
C GLU A 274 61.27 -13.68 30.71
N ALA A 275 60.56 -12.60 30.43
CA ALA A 275 60.39 -11.49 31.37
C ALA A 275 59.26 -11.74 32.40
N VAL A 276 58.35 -12.69 32.13
CA VAL A 276 57.17 -12.97 32.96
C VAL A 276 57.41 -14.13 33.95
N GLU A 277 58.46 -14.93 33.76
CA GLU A 277 58.83 -16.00 34.72
C GLU A 277 59.62 -15.50 35.95
N SER A 278 60.07 -14.24 35.99
CA SER A 278 60.77 -13.66 37.13
C SER A 278 60.13 -12.35 37.62
N GLY A 279 59.06 -12.44 38.43
CA GLY A 279 58.66 -11.31 39.27
C GLY A 279 57.18 -11.18 39.63
N SER A 280 56.84 -11.76 40.78
CA SER A 280 55.90 -11.28 41.80
C SER A 280 54.40 -11.06 41.52
N GLU A 281 53.64 -11.62 42.46
CA GLU A 281 52.21 -11.61 42.75
C GLU A 281 51.49 -10.25 42.64
N SER A 282 50.36 -10.25 41.94
CA SER A 282 49.05 -9.66 42.34
C SER A 282 48.30 -9.15 41.11
N ARG A 283 47.22 -9.85 40.73
CA ARG A 283 45.97 -9.32 40.12
C ARG A 283 45.06 -10.49 39.72
N LEU A 284 43.96 -10.65 40.46
CA LEU A 284 42.82 -11.45 40.04
C LEU A 284 42.00 -10.64 39.02
N SER A 285 42.04 -11.07 37.77
CA SER A 285 40.99 -10.81 36.79
C SER A 285 40.73 -12.14 36.07
N THR A 286 39.47 -12.57 36.13
CA THR A 286 39.01 -13.88 35.71
C THR A 286 38.77 -13.95 34.20
N SER A 287 39.03 -15.13 33.64
CA SER A 287 38.74 -15.63 32.28
C SER A 287 39.77 -15.36 31.17
N ILE A 288 40.91 -16.06 31.24
CA ILE A 288 41.74 -16.39 30.07
C ILE A 288 41.47 -17.86 29.71
N ASN A 289 40.82 -18.12 28.58
CA ASN A 289 40.82 -19.43 27.92
C ASN A 289 41.82 -19.37 26.75
N ILE A 290 43.08 -19.73 27.00
CA ILE A 290 44.08 -19.96 25.95
C ILE A 290 43.92 -21.39 25.46
N SER A 291 43.42 -21.56 24.23
CA SER A 291 43.58 -22.82 23.51
C SER A 291 44.93 -22.79 22.80
N MET A 292 45.85 -23.65 23.22
CA MET A 292 47.15 -23.80 22.55
C MET A 292 46.96 -24.61 21.27
N SER A 293 47.38 -24.06 20.13
CA SER A 293 47.70 -24.84 18.94
C SER A 293 49.17 -24.60 18.61
N VAL A 294 49.97 -25.67 18.72
CA VAL A 294 51.39 -25.67 18.36
C VAL A 294 51.47 -25.70 16.85
N GLY A 295 51.90 -24.59 16.24
CA GLY A 295 52.07 -24.49 14.80
C GLY A 295 53.32 -25.22 14.33
N ASP A 296 53.19 -25.94 13.22
CA ASP A 296 54.31 -26.34 12.39
C ASP A 296 54.02 -25.90 10.94
N GLY A 297 55.05 -25.39 10.25
CA GLY A 297 55.00 -25.10 8.81
C GLY A 297 54.88 -23.61 8.42
N ARG A 298 56.04 -22.97 8.22
CA ARG A 298 56.19 -21.73 7.44
C ARG A 298 55.76 -21.99 5.99
N ALA A 299 54.69 -21.36 5.51
CA ALA A 299 54.41 -21.24 4.07
C ALA A 299 53.71 -19.91 3.75
N ASN A 300 54.44 -19.07 3.00
CA ASN A 300 53.99 -18.00 2.08
C ASN A 300 52.86 -17.06 2.54
N ALA A 301 53.23 -16.02 3.27
CA ALA A 301 52.36 -14.89 3.61
C ALA A 301 52.05 -13.94 2.43
N ASP A 302 52.81 -14.00 1.33
CA ASP A 302 52.72 -13.00 0.24
C ASP A 302 51.67 -13.30 -0.85
N GLU A 303 51.11 -14.52 -0.92
CA GLU A 303 50.12 -14.87 -1.96
C GLU A 303 48.64 -14.79 -1.51
N LEU A 304 48.36 -14.71 -0.20
CA LEU A 304 46.99 -14.67 0.34
C LEU A 304 46.37 -13.26 0.45
N GLN A 305 47.13 -12.20 0.17
CA GLN A 305 46.68 -10.80 0.35
C GLN A 305 45.84 -10.23 -0.80
N LYS A 306 45.59 -10.99 -1.88
CA LYS A 306 44.71 -10.55 -2.97
C LYS A 306 43.25 -10.97 -2.70
N GLN A 307 42.45 -9.97 -2.32
CA GLN A 307 40.97 -9.95 -2.20
C GLN A 307 40.33 -10.57 -0.94
N SER A 308 40.73 -10.12 0.25
CA SER A 308 39.89 -10.30 1.44
C SER A 308 38.75 -9.25 1.45
N GLU A 309 37.50 -9.67 1.67
CA GLU A 309 36.36 -8.75 1.81
C GLU A 309 36.55 -7.89 3.07
N PRO A 310 36.31 -6.56 3.03
CA PRO A 310 36.46 -5.71 4.22
C PRO A 310 35.51 -6.15 5.34
N ILE A 311 36.07 -6.39 6.53
CA ILE A 311 35.36 -6.96 7.69
C ILE A 311 35.11 -5.95 8.82
N TYR A 312 35.86 -4.86 8.88
CA TYR A 312 35.82 -3.93 10.02
C TYR A 312 34.69 -2.91 9.93
N ILE A 313 34.08 -2.61 11.07
CA ILE A 313 32.98 -1.65 11.21
C ILE A 313 33.37 -0.62 12.27
N LEU A 314 33.31 0.65 11.90
CA LEU A 314 33.59 1.76 12.80
C LEU A 314 32.29 2.49 13.15
N SER A 315 32.00 2.66 14.43
CA SER A 315 30.82 3.40 14.92
C SER A 315 31.27 4.50 15.89
N VAL A 316 30.94 5.74 15.58
CA VAL A 316 31.44 6.93 16.30
C VAL A 316 30.26 7.73 16.82
N GLY A 317 30.11 7.84 18.14
CA GLY A 317 29.15 8.73 18.78
C GLY A 317 29.73 10.13 18.96
N ILE A 318 28.98 11.17 18.60
CA ILE A 318 29.40 12.57 18.75
C ILE A 318 28.30 13.34 19.46
N LYS A 319 28.64 14.03 20.55
CA LYS A 319 27.71 14.92 21.24
C LYS A 319 27.45 16.19 20.42
N ASP A 320 26.19 16.58 20.29
CA ASP A 320 25.80 17.85 19.65
C ASP A 320 24.67 18.53 20.43
N ASN A 321 24.60 19.86 20.32
CA ASN A 321 23.61 20.69 20.99
C ASN A 321 22.29 20.79 20.18
N GLY A 322 22.27 20.29 18.94
CA GLY A 322 21.07 20.21 18.10
C GLY A 322 20.80 21.41 17.20
N ASP A 323 21.69 22.41 17.18
CA ASP A 323 21.57 23.61 16.34
C ASP A 323 22.10 23.42 14.90
N THR A 324 22.74 22.27 14.62
CA THR A 324 23.42 22.03 13.35
C THR A 324 22.53 21.28 12.35
N ASP A 325 22.39 21.83 11.14
CA ASP A 325 21.63 21.20 10.05
C ASP A 325 22.27 19.89 9.54
N ASP A 326 21.42 18.92 9.16
CA ASP A 326 21.83 17.61 8.62
C ASP A 326 22.76 17.73 7.40
N SER A 327 22.58 18.76 6.57
CA SER A 327 23.42 18.98 5.37
C SER A 327 24.84 19.42 5.71
N THR A 328 25.00 20.19 6.79
CA THR A 328 26.30 20.65 7.29
C THR A 328 27.05 19.50 7.95
N LEU A 329 26.36 18.71 8.77
CA LEU A 329 26.90 17.50 9.40
C LEU A 329 27.36 16.47 8.34
N SER A 330 26.53 16.20 7.34
CA SER A 330 26.87 15.32 6.20
C SER A 330 28.14 15.81 5.46
N ARG A 331 28.29 17.12 5.25
CA ARG A 331 29.48 17.69 4.60
C ARG A 331 30.74 17.54 5.46
N MET A 332 30.63 17.76 6.77
CA MET A 332 31.76 17.63 7.70
C MET A 332 32.27 16.19 7.78
N PHE A 333 31.37 15.24 8.03
CA PHE A 333 31.70 13.81 8.07
C PHE A 333 32.18 13.29 6.71
N GLY A 334 31.54 13.72 5.62
CA GLY A 334 31.96 13.37 4.26
C GLY A 334 33.34 13.93 3.90
N GLY A 335 33.70 15.11 4.43
CA GLY A 335 35.03 15.69 4.29
C GLY A 335 36.12 14.80 4.88
N PHE A 336 35.93 14.35 6.13
CA PHE A 336 36.85 13.42 6.80
C PHE A 336 36.97 12.08 6.06
N CYS A 337 35.85 11.45 5.70
CA CYS A 337 35.86 10.18 4.97
C CYS A 337 36.54 10.29 3.59
N ASN A 338 36.45 11.44 2.93
CA ASN A 338 37.10 11.67 1.64
C ASN A 338 38.61 11.90 1.79
N SER A 339 39.03 12.65 2.82
CA SER A 339 40.46 12.85 3.13
C SER A 339 41.15 11.54 3.49
N ASN A 340 40.51 10.69 4.30
CA ASN A 340 41.11 9.44 4.82
C ASN A 340 40.69 8.20 4.00
N ARG A 341 40.17 8.41 2.78
CA ARG A 341 39.56 7.36 1.95
C ARG A 341 40.50 6.19 1.63
N GLU A 342 41.78 6.50 1.38
CA GLU A 342 42.82 5.51 1.04
C GLU A 342 43.31 4.76 2.29
N GLU A 343 43.37 5.41 3.44
CA GLU A 343 43.73 4.75 4.68
C GLU A 343 42.63 3.78 5.14
N LEU A 344 41.37 4.24 5.17
CA LEU A 344 40.21 3.41 5.49
C LEU A 344 40.08 2.22 4.51
N ALA A 345 40.54 2.38 3.27
CA ALA A 345 40.63 1.32 2.27
C ALA A 345 41.60 0.22 2.69
N ASN A 346 42.83 0.64 2.98
CA ASN A 346 43.98 -0.23 3.19
C ASN A 346 43.81 -1.03 4.48
N ARG A 347 43.22 -0.40 5.51
CA ARG A 347 42.88 -1.03 6.79
C ARG A 347 41.63 -1.91 6.73
N GLY A 348 41.04 -2.16 5.55
CA GLY A 348 39.94 -3.12 5.38
C GLY A 348 38.60 -2.70 6.01
N ILE A 349 38.35 -1.39 6.16
CA ILE A 349 37.09 -0.89 6.76
C ILE A 349 35.94 -1.02 5.77
N ARG A 350 34.87 -1.66 6.24
CA ARG A 350 33.65 -1.90 5.47
C ARG A 350 32.72 -0.70 5.50
N ARG A 351 32.52 -0.12 6.68
CA ARG A 351 31.66 1.05 6.89
C ARG A 351 32.10 1.87 8.10
N VAL A 352 31.82 3.15 8.04
CA VAL A 352 31.93 4.11 9.15
C VAL A 352 30.55 4.70 9.39
N THR A 353 30.06 4.66 10.63
CA THR A 353 28.78 5.25 11.03
C THR A 353 29.03 6.34 12.06
N PHE A 354 28.60 7.56 11.78
CA PHE A 354 28.59 8.66 12.74
C PHE A 354 27.19 8.78 13.35
N ALA A 355 27.10 8.68 14.66
CA ALA A 355 25.89 8.86 15.45
C ALA A 355 25.95 10.21 16.17
N VAL A 356 25.13 11.17 15.76
CA VAL A 356 25.01 12.48 16.41
C VAL A 356 24.00 12.36 17.54
N LEU A 357 24.46 12.63 18.75
CA LEU A 357 23.78 12.39 20.01
C LEU A 357 23.26 13.72 20.55
N VAL A 358 21.95 13.92 20.45
CA VAL A 358 21.26 15.14 20.88
C VAL A 358 20.29 14.81 22.01
N ARG A 359 20.43 15.53 23.12
CA ARG A 359 19.62 15.30 24.32
C ARG A 359 18.12 15.43 24.02
N ARG A 360 17.31 14.52 24.58
CA ARG A 360 15.84 14.42 24.36
C ARG A 360 15.40 14.10 22.92
N GLN A 361 16.31 13.68 22.05
CA GLN A 361 15.99 13.30 20.68
C GLN A 361 16.56 11.92 20.34
N PHE A 362 16.01 11.30 19.31
CA PHE A 362 16.60 10.07 18.78
C PHE A 362 17.93 10.39 18.06
N PRO A 363 18.98 9.56 18.21
CA PRO A 363 20.25 9.81 17.56
C PRO A 363 20.14 9.87 16.04
N LYS A 364 20.84 10.84 15.43
CA LYS A 364 20.92 10.96 13.96
C LYS A 364 22.09 10.14 13.45
N PHE A 365 21.88 9.31 12.44
CA PHE A 365 22.90 8.39 11.92
C PHE A 365 23.32 8.76 10.49
N PHE A 366 24.63 8.80 10.25
CA PHE A 366 25.23 9.03 8.93
C PHE A 366 26.19 7.89 8.61
N THR A 367 25.90 7.12 7.57
CA THR A 367 26.66 5.90 7.23
C THR A 367 27.42 6.06 5.93
N TYR A 368 28.73 5.75 5.95
CA TYR A 368 29.64 5.79 4.81
C TYR A 368 30.18 4.38 4.55
N ARG A 369 30.11 3.89 3.31
CA ARG A 369 30.47 2.50 2.99
C ARG A 369 31.54 2.40 1.93
N ARG A 370 32.38 1.37 2.06
CA ARG A 370 33.45 1.05 1.12
C ARG A 370 32.97 0.84 -0.32
N ARG A 371 31.83 0.16 -0.51
CA ARG A 371 31.28 -0.16 -1.84
C ARG A 371 30.93 1.08 -2.68
N ASP A 372 30.61 2.17 -2.00
CA ASP A 372 30.26 3.46 -2.59
C ASP A 372 31.44 4.44 -2.47
N ASN A 373 32.68 3.94 -2.40
CA ASN A 373 33.90 4.75 -2.22
C ASN A 373 33.88 5.67 -0.99
N PHE A 374 33.23 5.26 0.10
CA PHE A 374 33.02 6.06 1.30
C PHE A 374 32.23 7.37 1.05
N THR A 375 31.35 7.40 0.05
CA THR A 375 30.27 8.41 0.00
C THR A 375 29.14 8.03 0.96
N GLU A 376 28.38 9.02 1.43
CA GLU A 376 27.26 8.78 2.33
C GLU A 376 26.18 7.92 1.65
N ASP A 377 25.80 6.82 2.28
CA ASP A 377 24.59 6.10 1.90
C ASP A 377 23.36 6.69 2.60
N ARG A 378 22.63 7.51 1.85
CA ARG A 378 21.40 8.15 2.32
C ARG A 378 20.29 7.16 2.68
N ILE A 379 20.33 5.91 2.19
CA ILE A 379 19.34 4.87 2.53
C ILE A 379 19.36 4.55 4.04
N TYR A 380 20.53 4.67 4.67
CA TYR A 380 20.75 4.41 6.09
C TYR A 380 20.79 5.69 6.92
N ARG A 381 20.41 6.83 6.34
CA ARG A 381 20.34 8.08 7.10
C ARG A 381 19.28 7.94 8.21
N HIS A 382 19.66 8.35 9.42
CA HIS A 382 18.83 8.23 10.64
C HIS A 382 18.43 6.80 10.99
N LEU A 383 19.12 5.80 10.43
CA LEU A 383 18.91 4.38 10.70
C LEU A 383 20.22 3.72 11.13
N GLU A 384 20.23 3.15 12.34
CA GLU A 384 21.36 2.34 12.79
C GLU A 384 21.52 1.10 11.87
N PRO A 385 22.66 0.95 11.17
CA PRO A 385 22.85 -0.12 10.19
C PRO A 385 22.73 -1.55 10.74
N ALA A 386 22.95 -1.78 12.03
CA ALA A 386 22.66 -3.08 12.65
C ALA A 386 21.16 -3.40 12.63
N MET A 387 20.29 -2.41 12.85
CA MET A 387 18.83 -2.56 12.82
C MET A 387 18.24 -2.65 11.40
N ALA A 388 18.96 -2.20 10.38
CA ALA A 388 18.48 -2.24 9.00
C ALA A 388 18.12 -3.64 8.50
N PHE A 389 18.72 -4.70 9.08
CA PHE A 389 18.34 -6.09 8.80
C PHE A 389 16.88 -6.39 9.18
N GLN A 390 16.40 -5.80 10.29
CA GLN A 390 15.02 -5.95 10.77
C GLN A 390 14.01 -5.25 9.85
N LEU A 391 14.45 -4.27 9.08
CA LEU A 391 13.64 -3.61 8.03
C LEU A 391 13.65 -4.38 6.71
N GLU A 392 14.40 -5.47 6.57
CA GLU A 392 14.43 -6.34 5.38
C GLU A 392 14.64 -5.59 4.05
N LEU A 393 15.52 -4.58 4.04
CA LEU A 393 15.80 -3.75 2.85
C LEU A 393 16.20 -4.58 1.61
N ASN A 394 16.78 -5.77 1.81
CA ASN A 394 17.16 -6.71 0.75
C ASN A 394 16.00 -7.13 -0.16
N ARG A 395 14.75 -7.12 0.34
CA ARG A 395 13.57 -7.46 -0.48
C ARG A 395 13.24 -6.40 -1.53
N MET A 396 13.78 -5.19 -1.39
CA MET A 396 13.59 -4.09 -2.34
C MET A 396 14.73 -3.98 -3.37
N ARG A 397 15.62 -4.98 -3.47
CA ARG A 397 16.80 -4.95 -4.35
C ARG A 397 16.49 -4.78 -5.85
N THR A 398 15.26 -5.09 -6.27
CA THR A 398 14.73 -4.90 -7.63
C THR A 398 14.43 -3.43 -7.95
N TYR A 399 14.45 -2.55 -6.94
CA TYR A 399 14.24 -1.12 -7.07
C TYR A 399 15.55 -0.37 -6.80
N ASP A 400 15.68 0.78 -7.44
CA ASP A 400 16.62 1.84 -7.07
C ASP A 400 15.94 2.73 -6.03
N LEU A 401 16.58 2.90 -4.88
CA LEU A 401 15.95 3.47 -3.68
C LEU A 401 16.47 4.88 -3.42
N GLU A 402 15.54 5.79 -3.19
CA GLU A 402 15.80 7.15 -2.74
C GLU A 402 15.13 7.35 -1.37
N ALA A 403 15.92 7.60 -0.32
CA ALA A 403 15.38 7.87 1.01
C ALA A 403 14.82 9.29 1.08
N LEU A 404 13.58 9.41 1.55
CA LEU A 404 12.92 10.69 1.75
C LEU A 404 13.09 11.16 3.21
N PRO A 405 13.27 12.48 3.44
CA PRO A 405 13.32 13.01 4.79
C PRO A 405 11.94 12.88 5.45
N THR A 406 11.90 12.30 6.65
CA THR A 406 10.69 12.13 7.46
C THR A 406 10.75 13.01 8.70
N SER A 407 9.57 13.41 9.20
CA SER A 407 9.51 14.17 10.46
C SER A 407 9.74 13.26 11.68
N ASN A 408 9.25 12.02 11.58
CA ASN A 408 9.49 10.97 12.57
C ASN A 408 10.63 10.04 12.14
N GLN A 409 11.75 10.11 12.86
CA GLN A 409 12.96 9.31 12.58
C GLN A 409 12.77 7.80 12.78
N LYS A 410 11.69 7.35 13.45
CA LYS A 410 11.34 5.92 13.57
C LYS A 410 10.76 5.36 12.27
N MET A 411 10.30 6.23 11.37
CA MET A 411 9.68 5.88 10.10
C MET A 411 10.67 6.10 8.96
N HIS A 412 10.86 5.08 8.13
CA HIS A 412 11.72 5.17 6.97
C HIS A 412 10.88 5.07 5.69
N VAL A 413 10.86 6.16 4.91
CA VAL A 413 10.14 6.23 3.64
C VAL A 413 11.15 6.24 2.50
N TYR A 414 10.98 5.30 1.58
CA TYR A 414 11.80 5.15 0.39
C TYR A 414 10.94 5.32 -0.87
N LEU A 415 11.40 6.15 -1.79
CA LEU A 415 10.90 6.15 -3.18
C LEU A 415 11.69 5.09 -3.95
N GLY A 416 11.03 4.00 -4.33
CA GLY A 416 11.60 2.93 -5.13
C GLY A 416 11.23 3.07 -6.61
N LYS A 417 12.24 3.09 -7.48
CA LYS A 417 12.11 3.08 -8.94
C LYS A 417 12.50 1.71 -9.45
N ALA A 418 11.62 1.01 -10.17
CA ALA A 418 11.96 -0.32 -10.67
C ALA A 418 13.20 -0.29 -11.58
N LYS A 419 14.13 -1.24 -11.40
CA LYS A 419 15.31 -1.36 -12.25
C LYS A 419 14.90 -1.91 -13.61
N VAL A 420 15.00 -1.08 -14.64
CA VAL A 420 14.73 -1.43 -16.05
C VAL A 420 16.02 -1.44 -16.88
N ALA A 421 15.97 -2.04 -18.06
CA ALA A 421 17.09 -2.02 -18.99
C ALA A 421 17.42 -0.56 -19.41
N LYS A 422 18.72 -0.28 -19.65
CA LYS A 422 19.18 1.07 -20.04
C LYS A 422 18.45 1.55 -21.30
N GLY A 423 17.76 2.68 -21.20
CA GLY A 423 17.01 3.31 -22.30
C GLY A 423 15.49 3.16 -22.23
N GLN A 424 14.95 2.31 -21.36
CA GLN A 424 13.51 2.23 -21.10
C GLN A 424 13.08 3.22 -20.00
N GLU A 425 11.91 3.84 -20.17
CA GLU A 425 11.34 4.71 -19.15
C GLU A 425 10.85 3.86 -17.96
N VAL A 426 11.13 4.31 -16.74
CA VAL A 426 10.65 3.65 -15.52
C VAL A 426 9.15 3.95 -15.37
N THR A 427 8.33 2.92 -15.55
CA THR A 427 6.87 3.00 -15.37
C THR A 427 6.42 2.66 -13.95
N ASP A 428 7.23 1.91 -13.19
CA ASP A 428 6.93 1.48 -11.83
C ASP A 428 7.73 2.27 -10.80
N CYS A 429 7.03 3.17 -10.13
CA CYS A 429 7.51 3.92 -8.99
C CYS A 429 6.62 3.60 -7.78
N ARG A 430 7.21 3.36 -6.62
CA ARG A 430 6.45 3.03 -5.39
C ARG A 430 7.03 3.75 -4.19
N PHE A 431 6.18 4.11 -3.25
CA PHE A 431 6.62 4.43 -1.90
C PHE A 431 6.64 3.17 -1.04
N PHE A 432 7.79 2.91 -0.44
CA PHE A 432 7.98 1.88 0.57
C PHE A 432 8.12 2.56 1.92
N VAL A 433 7.18 2.29 2.83
CA VAL A 433 7.24 2.75 4.20
C VAL A 433 7.61 1.58 5.09
N ARG A 434 8.65 1.73 5.90
CA ARG A 434 9.09 0.70 6.82
C ARG A 434 9.27 1.25 8.22
N SER A 435 8.77 0.52 9.21
CA SER A 435 8.89 0.89 10.62
C SER A 435 9.09 -0.33 11.52
N ILE A 436 9.77 -0.11 12.63
CA ILE A 436 9.96 -1.08 13.71
C ILE A 436 9.11 -0.63 14.89
N ILE A 437 8.20 -1.50 15.32
CA ILE A 437 7.32 -1.27 16.45
C ILE A 437 7.92 -1.92 17.69
N ARG A 438 8.07 -1.11 18.73
CA ARG A 438 8.69 -1.42 20.02
C ARG A 438 7.72 -1.01 21.14
N HIS A 439 7.81 -1.65 22.29
CA HIS A 439 6.99 -1.31 23.46
C HIS A 439 7.35 0.11 23.98
N SER A 440 6.46 0.79 24.70
CA SER A 440 6.80 2.09 25.32
C SER A 440 7.22 1.98 26.78
N ASP A 441 6.80 0.91 27.48
CA ASP A 441 7.02 0.71 28.91
C ASP A 441 8.14 -0.32 29.20
N LEU A 442 9.08 0.05 30.07
CA LEU A 442 10.28 -0.71 30.43
C LEU A 442 9.98 -1.88 31.40
N ILE A 443 8.84 -1.86 32.09
CA ILE A 443 8.57 -2.72 33.25
C ILE A 443 7.70 -3.94 32.90
N THR A 444 6.71 -3.77 32.02
CA THR A 444 5.79 -4.86 31.65
C THR A 444 6.47 -5.83 30.67
N LYS A 445 6.74 -7.06 31.14
CA LYS A 445 7.39 -8.13 30.35
C LYS A 445 6.52 -8.68 29.22
N GLU A 446 5.22 -8.41 29.26
CA GLU A 446 4.23 -8.93 28.32
C GLU A 446 3.30 -7.78 27.92
N ALA A 447 3.38 -7.34 26.67
CA ALA A 447 2.49 -6.33 26.13
C ALA A 447 1.08 -6.92 26.03
N SER A 448 0.06 -6.22 26.53
CA SER A 448 -1.32 -6.61 26.27
C SER A 448 -1.60 -6.50 24.77
N PHE A 449 -2.43 -7.40 24.24
CA PHE A 449 -2.81 -7.35 22.84
C PHE A 449 -3.47 -6.00 22.48
N GLU A 450 -4.29 -5.46 23.38
CA GLU A 450 -4.94 -4.16 23.21
C GLU A 450 -3.93 -3.02 23.05
N TYR A 451 -2.85 -3.03 23.83
CA TYR A 451 -1.78 -2.05 23.69
C TYR A 451 -1.13 -2.15 22.30
N LEU A 452 -0.76 -3.36 21.86
CA LEU A 452 -0.12 -3.56 20.56
C LEU A 452 -1.06 -3.23 19.39
N GLN A 453 -2.35 -3.47 19.53
CA GLN A 453 -3.34 -3.06 18.54
C GLN A 453 -3.40 -1.53 18.42
N ASN A 454 -3.44 -0.81 19.54
CA ASN A 454 -3.44 0.66 19.55
C ASN A 454 -2.12 1.22 19.01
N GLU A 455 -1.00 0.58 19.34
CA GLU A 455 0.32 0.97 18.86
C GLU A 455 0.51 0.67 17.36
N ALA A 456 -0.03 -0.44 16.88
CA ALA A 456 -0.10 -0.79 15.47
C ALA A 456 -0.90 0.25 14.68
N GLU A 457 -2.10 0.58 15.19
CA GLU A 457 -3.00 1.57 14.61
C GLU A 457 -2.32 2.94 14.56
N ARG A 458 -1.67 3.33 15.66
CA ARG A 458 -0.86 4.55 15.74
C ARG A 458 0.22 4.61 14.65
N VAL A 459 1.06 3.60 14.55
CA VAL A 459 2.20 3.60 13.61
C VAL A 459 1.72 3.50 12.16
N LEU A 460 0.63 2.79 11.90
CA LEU A 460 -0.03 2.78 10.59
C LEU A 460 -0.49 4.19 10.19
N LEU A 461 -1.06 4.94 11.12
CA LEU A 461 -1.54 6.28 10.86
C LEU A 461 -0.37 7.22 10.59
N GLU A 462 0.68 7.19 11.41
CA GLU A 462 1.92 7.93 11.17
C GLU A 462 2.56 7.60 9.82
N ALA A 463 2.54 6.31 9.42
CA ALA A 463 3.01 5.89 8.10
C ALA A 463 2.17 6.52 6.97
N MET A 464 0.86 6.61 7.14
CA MET A 464 -0.04 7.24 6.18
C MET A 464 0.18 8.76 6.11
N ASP A 465 0.47 9.40 7.24
CA ASP A 465 0.78 10.83 7.31
C ASP A 465 2.10 11.17 6.61
N GLU A 466 3.15 10.40 6.87
CA GLU A 466 4.44 10.56 6.16
C GLU A 466 4.30 10.25 4.66
N LEU A 467 3.42 9.30 4.28
CA LEU A 467 3.07 9.09 2.88
C LEU A 467 2.37 10.31 2.27
N GLU A 468 1.42 10.94 2.96
CA GLU A 468 0.76 12.17 2.49
C GLU A 468 1.78 13.28 2.23
N VAL A 469 2.79 13.42 3.09
CA VAL A 469 3.91 14.36 2.89
C VAL A 469 4.76 13.93 1.70
N ALA A 470 5.06 12.64 1.55
CA ALA A 470 5.80 12.11 0.41
C ALA A 470 5.10 12.37 -0.94
N PHE A 471 3.76 12.52 -0.94
CA PHE A 471 3.00 12.90 -2.14
C PHE A 471 3.29 14.33 -2.65
N SER A 472 3.99 15.17 -1.88
CA SER A 472 4.52 16.46 -2.34
C SER A 472 5.69 16.31 -3.33
N HIS A 473 6.33 15.13 -3.38
CA HIS A 473 7.45 14.87 -4.27
C HIS A 473 7.01 14.94 -5.76
N PRO A 474 7.81 15.52 -6.68
CA PRO A 474 7.42 15.67 -8.09
C PRO A 474 7.01 14.37 -8.79
N GLN A 475 7.62 13.25 -8.39
CA GLN A 475 7.36 11.92 -8.96
C GLN A 475 6.23 11.16 -8.26
N ALA A 476 5.64 11.70 -7.19
CA ALA A 476 4.56 11.06 -6.46
C ALA A 476 3.31 10.80 -7.32
N LYS A 477 3.06 11.63 -8.34
CA LYS A 477 1.91 11.40 -9.25
C LYS A 477 2.03 10.08 -10.02
N ARG A 478 3.27 9.63 -10.27
CA ARG A 478 3.59 8.38 -10.97
C ARG A 478 3.62 7.17 -10.04
N THR A 479 3.52 7.35 -8.72
CA THR A 479 3.61 6.21 -7.80
C THR A 479 2.33 5.37 -7.80
N ASP A 480 2.50 4.07 -7.70
CA ASP A 480 1.45 3.07 -7.64
C ASP A 480 1.90 1.91 -6.74
N CYS A 481 0.96 1.08 -6.28
CA CYS A 481 1.26 -0.10 -5.46
C CYS A 481 2.17 0.18 -4.26
N ASN A 482 1.92 1.28 -3.55
CA ASN A 482 2.67 1.66 -2.36
C ASN A 482 2.60 0.53 -1.31
N HIS A 483 3.69 0.37 -0.57
CA HIS A 483 3.92 -0.75 0.33
C HIS A 483 4.20 -0.26 1.75
N ILE A 484 3.53 -0.86 2.73
CA ILE A 484 3.78 -0.61 4.16
C ILE A 484 4.32 -1.89 4.79
N PHE A 485 5.48 -1.80 5.46
CA PHE A 485 6.08 -2.88 6.23
C PHE A 485 6.21 -2.49 7.70
N LEU A 486 5.51 -3.22 8.58
CA LEU A 486 5.57 -3.02 10.02
C LEU A 486 6.17 -4.26 10.69
N ASN A 487 7.27 -4.08 11.41
CA ASN A 487 7.91 -5.15 12.15
C ASN A 487 7.70 -4.99 13.65
N PHE A 488 6.86 -5.84 14.23
CA PHE A 488 6.65 -5.94 15.67
C PHE A 488 7.76 -6.81 16.26
N VAL A 489 8.64 -6.16 17.01
CA VAL A 489 9.66 -6.85 17.80
C VAL A 489 9.07 -7.53 19.03
N PRO A 490 8.06 -6.96 19.72
CA PRO A 490 7.47 -7.59 20.90
C PRO A 490 6.89 -8.99 20.67
N THR A 491 7.05 -9.87 21.65
CA THR A 491 6.42 -11.20 21.62
C THR A 491 5.00 -11.16 22.21
N VAL A 492 4.01 -11.56 21.41
CA VAL A 492 2.58 -11.49 21.78
C VAL A 492 2.04 -12.87 22.20
N ILE A 493 1.28 -12.93 23.30
CA ILE A 493 0.57 -14.14 23.70
C ILE A 493 -0.80 -14.18 23.04
N MET A 494 -0.90 -14.77 21.85
CA MET A 494 -2.20 -14.89 21.17
C MET A 494 -2.20 -15.94 20.05
N ASP A 495 -3.40 -16.23 19.58
CA ASP A 495 -3.65 -17.04 18.39
C ASP A 495 -3.69 -16.19 17.11
N ALA A 496 -3.21 -16.76 16.00
CA ALA A 496 -3.08 -16.06 14.72
C ALA A 496 -4.44 -15.64 14.13
N ALA A 497 -5.51 -16.41 14.36
CA ALA A 497 -6.84 -16.09 13.85
C ALA A 497 -7.39 -14.77 14.41
N LYS A 498 -7.14 -14.47 15.69
CA LYS A 498 -7.55 -13.20 16.32
C LYS A 498 -6.77 -12.00 15.76
N ILE A 499 -5.51 -12.22 15.39
CA ILE A 499 -4.66 -11.21 14.77
C ILE A 499 -5.21 -10.88 13.38
N GLU A 500 -5.55 -11.91 12.59
CA GLU A 500 -6.16 -11.75 11.28
C GLU A 500 -7.47 -10.94 11.36
N GLU A 501 -8.35 -11.26 12.30
CA GLU A 501 -9.61 -10.54 12.51
C GLU A 501 -9.37 -9.06 12.88
N SER A 502 -8.47 -8.79 13.82
CA SER A 502 -8.16 -7.41 14.26
C SER A 502 -7.55 -6.57 13.13
N VAL A 503 -6.61 -7.15 12.37
CA VAL A 503 -6.01 -6.49 11.21
C VAL A 503 -7.05 -6.25 10.11
N THR A 504 -7.96 -7.21 9.87
CA THR A 504 -9.06 -7.04 8.90
C THR A 504 -9.94 -5.85 9.29
N ASN A 505 -10.34 -5.76 10.56
CA ASN A 505 -11.15 -4.65 11.07
C ASN A 505 -10.42 -3.30 10.94
N MET A 506 -9.11 -3.28 11.20
CA MET A 506 -8.28 -2.06 11.06
C MET A 506 -8.20 -1.60 9.59
N VAL A 507 -7.94 -2.52 8.65
CA VAL A 507 -7.84 -2.19 7.23
C VAL A 507 -9.19 -1.77 6.65
N MET A 508 -10.28 -2.40 7.07
CA MET A 508 -11.63 -1.98 6.65
C MET A 508 -11.97 -0.57 7.17
N ARG A 509 -11.55 -0.23 8.39
CA ARG A 509 -11.74 1.10 8.99
C ARG A 509 -10.95 2.19 8.22
N TYR A 510 -9.70 1.93 7.88
CA TYR A 510 -8.82 2.89 7.20
C TYR A 510 -8.72 2.74 5.68
N GLY A 511 -9.50 1.82 5.11
CA GLY A 511 -9.48 1.44 3.70
C GLY A 511 -9.58 2.62 2.73
N PRO A 512 -10.52 3.57 2.89
CA PRO A 512 -10.63 4.73 2.00
C PRO A 512 -9.36 5.59 1.93
N ARG A 513 -8.67 5.74 3.07
CA ARG A 513 -7.46 6.55 3.16
C ARG A 513 -6.24 5.79 2.62
N LEU A 514 -6.12 4.49 2.90
CA LEU A 514 -5.12 3.61 2.28
C LEU A 514 -5.26 3.58 0.75
N TRP A 515 -6.49 3.52 0.26
CA TRP A 515 -6.82 3.57 -1.17
C TRP A 515 -6.39 4.88 -1.82
N LYS A 516 -6.71 6.02 -1.18
CA LYS A 516 -6.26 7.34 -1.63
C LYS A 516 -4.74 7.45 -1.71
N LEU A 517 -4.04 6.83 -0.76
CA LEU A 517 -2.58 6.75 -0.72
C LEU A 517 -2.01 5.68 -1.64
N ARG A 518 -2.84 4.98 -2.43
CA ARG A 518 -2.44 3.92 -3.36
C ARG A 518 -1.63 2.82 -2.66
N VAL A 519 -1.99 2.49 -1.42
CA VAL A 519 -1.39 1.38 -0.67
C VAL A 519 -2.12 0.10 -1.06
N LEU A 520 -1.52 -0.69 -1.96
CA LEU A 520 -2.09 -1.97 -2.42
C LEU A 520 -1.55 -3.15 -1.62
N GLN A 521 -0.37 -3.03 -1.02
CA GLN A 521 0.27 -4.12 -0.29
C GLN A 521 0.72 -3.66 1.10
N ALA A 522 0.48 -4.49 2.10
CA ALA A 522 0.98 -4.28 3.44
C ALA A 522 1.50 -5.59 4.03
N GLU A 523 2.55 -5.51 4.83
CA GLU A 523 3.15 -6.67 5.48
C GLU A 523 3.38 -6.37 6.96
N LEU A 524 2.91 -7.28 7.82
CA LEU A 524 3.13 -7.23 9.26
C LEU A 524 3.96 -8.45 9.66
N LYS A 525 5.08 -8.22 10.32
CA LYS A 525 5.91 -9.27 10.93
C LYS A 525 5.76 -9.21 12.44
N MET A 526 5.48 -10.33 13.09
CA MET A 526 5.38 -10.40 14.54
C MET A 526 5.76 -11.78 15.09
N THR A 527 6.23 -11.80 16.34
CA THR A 527 6.52 -13.04 17.05
C THR A 527 5.36 -13.36 17.98
N ILE A 528 4.76 -14.55 17.84
CA ILE A 528 3.61 -14.97 18.65
C ILE A 528 3.94 -16.25 19.43
N ARG A 529 3.31 -16.39 20.59
CA ARG A 529 3.27 -17.64 21.36
C ARG A 529 1.83 -17.93 21.81
N PRO A 530 1.25 -19.11 21.53
CA PRO A 530 -0.11 -19.44 21.94
C PRO A 530 -0.34 -19.42 23.46
N SER A 531 0.68 -19.80 24.23
CA SER A 531 0.66 -19.80 25.70
C SER A 531 2.05 -19.41 26.26
N PRO A 532 2.15 -18.97 27.53
CA PRO A 532 3.42 -18.51 28.10
C PRO A 532 4.59 -19.50 27.97
N ASN A 533 4.30 -20.81 28.07
CA ASN A 533 5.29 -21.89 28.00
C ASN A 533 5.44 -22.52 26.60
N SER A 534 4.70 -22.03 25.60
CA SER A 534 4.77 -22.55 24.23
C SER A 534 5.96 -21.98 23.45
N LYS A 535 6.38 -22.70 22.41
CA LYS A 535 7.46 -22.25 21.53
C LYS A 535 7.04 -21.01 20.75
N MET A 536 7.92 -20.01 20.71
CA MET A 536 7.74 -18.80 19.91
C MET A 536 7.75 -19.13 18.42
N THR A 537 6.82 -18.53 17.67
CA THR A 537 6.71 -18.67 16.22
C THR A 537 6.64 -17.29 15.59
N ASN A 538 7.46 -17.06 14.57
CA ASN A 538 7.38 -15.85 13.76
C ASN A 538 6.26 -16.01 12.74
N VAL A 539 5.31 -15.09 12.78
CA VAL A 539 4.19 -15.03 11.85
C VAL A 539 4.29 -13.75 11.02
N ARG A 540 4.01 -13.88 9.73
CA ARG A 540 3.93 -12.78 8.78
C ARG A 540 2.54 -12.75 8.16
N LEU A 541 1.89 -11.60 8.26
CA LEU A 541 0.64 -11.33 7.56
C LEU A 541 0.97 -10.50 6.33
N CYS A 542 0.62 -11.02 5.15
CA CYS A 542 0.72 -10.29 3.88
C CYS A 542 -0.68 -9.94 3.40
N LEU A 543 -0.93 -8.66 3.22
CA LEU A 543 -2.16 -8.11 2.72
C LEU A 543 -1.94 -7.61 1.29
N ALA A 544 -2.83 -7.97 0.38
CA ALA A 544 -2.82 -7.51 -0.99
C ALA A 544 -4.24 -7.10 -1.41
N ASN A 545 -4.37 -5.92 -2.02
CA ASN A 545 -5.59 -5.45 -2.66
C ASN A 545 -5.27 -5.10 -4.12
N ASP A 546 -4.74 -6.06 -4.87
CA ASP A 546 -4.28 -5.86 -6.24
C ASP A 546 -5.44 -5.49 -7.18
N SER A 547 -6.61 -6.07 -6.95
CA SER A 547 -7.82 -5.90 -7.75
C SER A 547 -8.58 -4.59 -7.45
N GLY A 548 -8.45 -4.07 -6.23
CA GLY A 548 -9.09 -2.84 -5.77
C GLY A 548 -10.46 -3.00 -5.13
N TYR A 549 -11.09 -4.17 -5.25
CA TYR A 549 -12.40 -4.46 -4.66
C TYR A 549 -12.36 -5.56 -3.59
N SER A 550 -11.29 -6.37 -3.52
CA SER A 550 -11.15 -7.47 -2.56
C SER A 550 -9.80 -7.41 -1.85
N LEU A 551 -9.84 -7.46 -0.52
CA LEU A 551 -8.65 -7.57 0.32
C LEU A 551 -8.31 -9.04 0.54
N ASP A 552 -7.19 -9.48 -0.01
CA ASP A 552 -6.64 -10.80 0.26
C ASP A 552 -5.65 -10.73 1.42
N ILE A 553 -5.92 -11.52 2.45
CA ILE A 553 -5.04 -11.69 3.60
C ILE A 553 -4.47 -13.11 3.57
N TRP A 554 -3.15 -13.18 3.70
CA TRP A 554 -2.39 -14.43 3.76
C TRP A 554 -1.54 -14.43 5.02
N VAL A 555 -1.71 -15.46 5.84
CA VAL A 555 -0.94 -15.64 7.07
C VAL A 555 0.11 -16.72 6.83
N TYR A 556 1.38 -16.41 7.09
CA TYR A 556 2.51 -17.32 6.93
C TYR A 556 3.26 -17.48 8.26
N LYS A 557 3.81 -18.67 8.50
CA LYS A 557 4.83 -18.92 9.52
C LYS A 557 6.21 -19.01 8.87
N GLU A 558 7.22 -18.45 9.53
CA GLU A 558 8.61 -18.58 9.09
C GLU A 558 9.19 -19.91 9.61
N VAL A 559 9.51 -20.83 8.70
CA VAL A 559 10.01 -22.16 9.06
C VAL A 559 11.35 -22.42 8.39
N THR A 560 12.33 -22.86 9.17
CA THR A 560 13.62 -23.30 8.66
C THR A 560 13.48 -24.66 8.02
N ASP A 561 13.78 -24.76 6.73
CA ASP A 561 13.83 -26.04 6.02
C ASP A 561 15.02 -26.87 6.56
N PRO A 562 14.77 -28.06 7.13
CA PRO A 562 15.83 -28.88 7.72
C PRO A 562 16.85 -29.38 6.70
N LYS A 563 16.50 -29.46 5.40
CA LYS A 563 17.43 -29.93 4.36
C LYS A 563 18.33 -28.81 3.83
N THR A 564 17.78 -27.61 3.66
CA THR A 564 18.48 -26.50 3.01
C THR A 564 19.01 -25.45 3.99
N GLY A 565 18.55 -25.46 5.24
CA GLY A 565 18.87 -24.43 6.25
C GLY A 565 18.29 -23.05 5.92
N VAL A 566 17.46 -22.94 4.87
CA VAL A 566 16.84 -21.69 4.41
C VAL A 566 15.49 -21.52 5.11
N ILE A 567 15.23 -20.31 5.62
CA ILE A 567 13.93 -19.96 6.19
C ILE A 567 12.96 -19.65 5.04
N LYS A 568 11.85 -20.38 5.01
CA LYS A 568 10.79 -20.28 4.00
C LYS A 568 9.47 -19.85 4.63
N PHE A 569 8.60 -19.27 3.81
CA PHE A 569 7.20 -19.05 4.19
C PHE A 569 6.43 -20.36 4.09
N GLU A 570 5.75 -20.74 5.15
CA GLU A 570 4.79 -21.84 5.14
C GLU A 570 3.42 -21.27 5.51
N ALA A 571 2.37 -21.67 4.79
CA ALA A 571 1.04 -21.10 4.97
C ALA A 571 0.50 -21.52 6.34
N TYR A 572 -0.20 -20.61 7.01
CA TYR A 572 -0.88 -20.89 8.26
C TYR A 572 -2.31 -21.37 7.94
N GLY A 573 -2.61 -22.64 8.20
CA GLY A 573 -3.89 -23.27 7.86
C GLY A 573 -3.97 -23.81 6.43
N ASN A 574 -5.20 -23.94 5.90
CA ASN A 574 -5.46 -24.61 4.61
C ASN A 574 -5.34 -23.68 3.39
N LYS A 575 -5.32 -22.36 3.59
CA LYS A 575 -5.30 -21.36 2.52
C LYS A 575 -3.85 -21.14 2.07
N GLN A 576 -3.44 -21.72 0.94
CA GLN A 576 -2.10 -21.50 0.39
C GLN A 576 -2.07 -20.17 -0.38
N GLY A 577 -1.20 -19.25 0.06
CA GLY A 577 -0.98 -17.97 -0.62
C GLY A 577 0.23 -17.98 -1.57
N PRO A 578 0.43 -16.90 -2.35
CA PRO A 578 1.44 -16.84 -3.42
C PRO A 578 2.89 -16.99 -2.94
N MET A 579 3.16 -16.69 -1.66
CA MET A 579 4.52 -16.77 -1.10
C MET A 579 4.84 -18.15 -0.50
N HIS A 580 3.89 -19.10 -0.51
CA HIS A 580 4.08 -20.42 0.10
C HIS A 580 5.29 -21.16 -0.50
N GLY A 581 6.17 -21.67 0.36
CA GLY A 581 7.39 -22.40 -0.01
C GLY A 581 8.55 -21.52 -0.47
N LEU A 582 8.36 -20.21 -0.64
CA LEU A 582 9.42 -19.29 -1.06
C LEU A 582 10.31 -18.85 0.11
N PRO A 583 11.60 -18.55 -0.13
CA PRO A 583 12.48 -17.98 0.89
C PRO A 583 12.00 -16.62 1.41
N ILE A 584 12.25 -16.30 2.68
CA ILE A 584 11.91 -14.98 3.25
C ILE A 584 12.65 -13.81 2.59
N SER A 585 13.77 -14.07 1.93
CA SER A 585 14.59 -13.09 1.20
C SER A 585 14.11 -12.83 -0.23
N THR A 586 12.97 -13.41 -0.63
CA THR A 586 12.38 -13.21 -1.96
C THR A 586 12.08 -11.72 -2.19
N PRO A 587 12.61 -11.12 -3.27
CA PRO A 587 12.43 -9.70 -3.56
C PRO A 587 11.01 -9.42 -4.05
N TYR A 588 10.55 -8.18 -3.88
CA TYR A 588 9.29 -7.74 -4.44
C TYR A 588 9.35 -7.71 -5.96
N VAL A 589 8.30 -8.24 -6.57
CA VAL A 589 8.10 -8.25 -8.03
C VAL A 589 7.77 -6.83 -8.49
N THR A 590 8.32 -6.44 -9.63
CA THR A 590 8.01 -5.17 -10.29
C THR A 590 6.62 -5.21 -10.90
N LYS A 591 6.10 -4.07 -11.33
CA LYS A 591 4.73 -3.95 -11.84
C LYS A 591 4.54 -4.76 -13.12
N ASP A 592 3.52 -5.60 -13.11
CA ASP A 592 3.09 -6.35 -14.29
C ASP A 592 2.24 -5.48 -15.23
N TYR A 593 2.24 -5.81 -16.53
CA TYR A 593 1.41 -5.15 -17.54
C TYR A 593 -0.07 -5.03 -17.14
N LEU A 594 -0.61 -6.07 -16.50
CA LEU A 594 -1.97 -6.11 -15.97
C LEU A 594 -2.21 -5.04 -14.90
N GLN A 595 -1.25 -4.84 -14.00
CA GLN A 595 -1.40 -3.88 -12.91
C GLN A 595 -1.42 -2.44 -13.45
N GLN A 596 -0.73 -2.16 -14.57
CA GLN A 596 -0.83 -0.86 -15.24
C GLN A 596 -2.24 -0.59 -15.76
N LYS A 597 -2.88 -1.59 -16.38
CA LYS A 597 -4.28 -1.48 -16.83
C LYS A 597 -5.24 -1.34 -15.64
N ARG A 598 -5.04 -2.10 -14.55
CA ARG A 598 -5.81 -1.95 -13.31
C ARG A 598 -5.75 -0.54 -12.75
N PHE A 599 -4.54 0.02 -12.66
CA PHE A 599 -4.34 1.38 -12.20
C PHE A 599 -5.07 2.41 -13.09
N GLN A 600 -5.01 2.23 -14.41
CA GLN A 600 -5.75 3.09 -15.35
C GLN A 600 -7.26 3.03 -15.08
N ALA A 601 -7.85 1.83 -14.96
CA ALA A 601 -9.28 1.68 -14.64
C ALA A 601 -9.65 2.31 -13.28
N GLN A 602 -8.85 2.04 -12.23
CA GLN A 602 -9.04 2.56 -10.88
C GLN A 602 -8.93 4.08 -10.82
N SER A 603 -8.04 4.69 -11.61
CA SER A 603 -7.88 6.15 -11.69
C SER A 603 -9.12 6.86 -12.25
N VAL A 604 -9.93 6.14 -13.03
CA VAL A 604 -11.21 6.61 -13.59
C VAL A 604 -12.39 6.17 -12.71
N GLY A 605 -12.12 5.43 -11.63
CA GLY A 605 -13.12 5.04 -10.63
C GLY A 605 -13.90 3.77 -10.96
N THR A 606 -13.30 2.81 -11.66
CA THR A 606 -13.93 1.50 -11.93
C THR A 606 -12.94 0.35 -11.83
N THR A 607 -13.49 -0.86 -11.71
CA THR A 607 -12.73 -2.11 -11.74
C THR A 607 -12.24 -2.42 -13.14
N TYR A 608 -11.05 -3.03 -13.24
CA TYR A 608 -10.54 -3.48 -14.52
C TYR A 608 -11.35 -4.66 -15.08
N VAL A 609 -11.58 -4.62 -16.38
CA VAL A 609 -12.55 -5.49 -17.07
C VAL A 609 -12.26 -6.99 -16.89
N TYR A 610 -11.00 -7.41 -16.86
CA TYR A 610 -10.64 -8.82 -16.65
C TYR A 610 -10.77 -9.31 -15.21
N ASP A 611 -10.99 -8.42 -14.25
CA ASP A 611 -11.28 -8.82 -12.87
C ASP A 611 -12.79 -9.06 -12.66
N ILE A 612 -13.66 -8.69 -13.62
CA ILE A 612 -15.11 -8.92 -13.54
C ILE A 612 -15.48 -10.41 -13.34
N PRO A 613 -14.93 -11.39 -14.10
CA PRO A 613 -15.26 -12.79 -13.87
C PRO A 613 -14.91 -13.26 -12.46
N ASP A 614 -13.79 -12.76 -11.91
CA ASP A 614 -13.37 -13.05 -10.54
C ASP A 614 -14.39 -12.54 -9.51
N MET A 615 -14.93 -11.34 -9.73
CA MET A 615 -16.01 -10.78 -8.91
C MET A 615 -17.29 -11.63 -8.95
N PHE A 616 -17.68 -12.13 -10.14
CA PHE A 616 -18.80 -13.09 -10.26
C PHE A 616 -18.56 -14.36 -9.45
N ARG A 617 -17.33 -14.90 -9.48
CA ARG A 617 -16.94 -16.07 -8.68
C ARG A 617 -17.11 -15.79 -7.18
N GLN A 618 -16.53 -14.70 -6.69
CA GLN A 618 -16.57 -14.33 -5.27
C GLN A 618 -18.02 -14.09 -4.78
N MET A 619 -18.84 -13.42 -5.58
CA MET A 619 -20.24 -13.15 -5.21
C MET A 619 -21.12 -14.41 -5.29
N THR A 620 -20.79 -15.36 -6.17
CA THR A 620 -21.46 -16.68 -6.19
C THR A 620 -21.13 -17.47 -4.93
N GLU A 621 -19.87 -17.47 -4.46
CA GLU A 621 -19.49 -18.07 -3.18
C GLU A 621 -20.21 -17.43 -2.00
N LYS A 622 -20.34 -16.09 -2.00
CA LYS A 622 -21.08 -15.34 -0.99
C LYS A 622 -22.56 -15.76 -0.97
N LEU A 623 -23.18 -15.86 -2.13
CA LEU A 623 -24.57 -16.26 -2.28
C LEU A 623 -24.80 -17.68 -1.75
N TRP A 624 -23.88 -18.62 -1.99
CA TRP A 624 -23.91 -19.95 -1.36
C TRP A 624 -23.78 -19.90 0.17
N LYS A 625 -22.89 -19.06 0.72
CA LYS A 625 -22.71 -18.94 2.17
C LYS A 625 -23.97 -18.41 2.86
N GLU A 626 -24.64 -17.44 2.24
CA GLU A 626 -25.92 -16.91 2.73
C GLU A 626 -27.02 -17.97 2.65
N PHE A 627 -27.10 -18.71 1.54
CA PHE A 627 -28.02 -19.83 1.37
C PHE A 627 -27.80 -20.92 2.43
N ILE A 628 -26.57 -21.37 2.68
CA ILE A 628 -26.31 -22.40 3.69
C ILE A 628 -26.71 -21.92 5.10
N LYS A 629 -26.52 -20.62 5.39
CA LYS A 629 -26.89 -20.03 6.68
C LYS A 629 -28.40 -20.02 6.89
N GLU A 630 -29.18 -19.81 5.83
CA GLU A 630 -30.64 -19.82 5.86
C GLU A 630 -31.23 -21.23 5.94
N TRP A 631 -30.55 -22.25 5.39
CA TRP A 631 -30.95 -23.66 5.44
C TRP A 631 -29.96 -24.55 6.24
N PRO A 632 -29.83 -24.37 7.58
CA PRO A 632 -28.87 -25.13 8.38
C PRO A 632 -29.19 -26.64 8.48
N ALA A 633 -30.44 -27.04 8.19
CA ALA A 633 -30.90 -28.42 8.31
C ALA A 633 -30.48 -29.34 7.14
N GLU A 634 -30.14 -28.78 5.96
CA GLU A 634 -29.93 -29.58 4.74
C GLU A 634 -28.47 -30.04 4.50
N GLN A 635 -27.52 -29.77 5.41
CA GLN A 635 -26.10 -30.13 5.29
C GLN A 635 -25.48 -29.84 3.90
N LEU A 636 -25.87 -28.72 3.30
CA LEU A 636 -25.42 -28.31 1.97
C LEU A 636 -23.94 -27.91 2.01
N THR A 637 -23.19 -28.30 0.98
CA THR A 637 -21.78 -27.92 0.80
C THR A 637 -21.61 -27.07 -0.44
N ILE A 638 -20.72 -26.08 -0.35
CA ILE A 638 -20.39 -25.23 -1.50
C ILE A 638 -19.70 -26.11 -2.56
N PRO A 639 -20.12 -26.07 -3.84
CA PRO A 639 -19.41 -26.75 -4.91
C PRO A 639 -17.92 -26.38 -4.93
N SER A 640 -17.04 -27.35 -5.15
CA SER A 640 -15.59 -27.10 -5.27
C SER A 640 -15.24 -26.14 -6.41
N LYS A 641 -16.12 -26.08 -7.42
CA LYS A 641 -16.04 -25.17 -8.55
C LYS A 641 -17.37 -24.45 -8.72
N VAL A 642 -17.41 -23.18 -8.32
CA VAL A 642 -18.62 -22.35 -8.36
C VAL A 642 -18.86 -21.69 -9.71
N MET A 643 -17.82 -21.57 -10.56
CA MET A 643 -17.90 -20.89 -11.84
C MET A 643 -16.88 -21.43 -12.85
N ASP A 644 -17.30 -21.47 -14.11
CA ASP A 644 -16.45 -21.55 -15.30
C ASP A 644 -16.54 -20.27 -16.13
N SER A 645 -15.43 -19.84 -16.71
CA SER A 645 -15.38 -18.71 -17.63
C SER A 645 -14.61 -19.05 -18.91
N VAL A 646 -15.16 -18.64 -20.05
CA VAL A 646 -14.51 -18.73 -21.36
C VAL A 646 -14.69 -17.41 -22.09
N GLU A 647 -13.61 -16.83 -22.60
CA GLU A 647 -13.65 -15.58 -23.36
C GLU A 647 -14.12 -15.84 -24.79
N LEU A 648 -14.93 -14.93 -25.32
CA LEU A 648 -15.43 -14.94 -26.68
C LEU A 648 -14.64 -13.91 -27.48
N VAL A 649 -13.80 -14.39 -28.40
CA VAL A 649 -12.87 -13.56 -29.18
C VAL A 649 -13.32 -13.52 -30.63
N LEU A 650 -13.24 -12.34 -31.24
CA LEU A 650 -13.53 -12.15 -32.67
C LEU A 650 -12.38 -12.75 -33.50
N GLU A 651 -12.71 -13.72 -34.34
CA GLU A 651 -11.80 -14.29 -35.33
C GLU A 651 -12.24 -13.82 -36.72
N GLY A 652 -11.35 -13.14 -37.45
CA GLY A 652 -11.76 -12.40 -38.66
C GLY A 652 -12.72 -11.25 -38.32
N ASP A 653 -13.78 -11.09 -39.11
CA ASP A 653 -14.77 -10.01 -38.96
C ASP A 653 -16.21 -10.51 -38.69
N ASP A 654 -16.47 -11.82 -38.71
CA ASP A 654 -17.85 -12.34 -38.77
C ASP A 654 -18.23 -13.38 -37.69
N HIS A 655 -17.29 -13.93 -36.90
CA HIS A 655 -17.62 -14.95 -35.90
C HIS A 655 -16.83 -14.85 -34.60
N LEU A 656 -17.49 -15.23 -33.49
CA LEU A 656 -16.90 -15.33 -32.16
C LEU A 656 -16.47 -16.78 -31.88
N VAL A 657 -15.26 -16.95 -31.36
CA VAL A 657 -14.71 -18.23 -30.92
C VAL A 657 -14.41 -18.24 -29.43
N GLU A 658 -14.61 -19.39 -28.81
CA GLU A 658 -14.27 -19.62 -27.41
C GLU A 658 -12.78 -19.83 -27.25
N GLN A 659 -12.10 -18.92 -26.56
CA GLN A 659 -10.66 -18.97 -26.35
C GLN A 659 -10.29 -18.77 -24.89
N LYS A 660 -9.27 -19.50 -24.42
CA LYS A 660 -8.63 -19.29 -23.12
C LYS A 660 -7.27 -18.64 -23.34
N ARG A 661 -7.24 -17.31 -23.36
CA ARG A 661 -6.00 -16.50 -23.47
C ARG A 661 -5.66 -15.84 -22.14
N LEU A 662 -4.48 -15.24 -22.04
CA LEU A 662 -4.08 -14.55 -20.81
C LEU A 662 -4.86 -13.23 -20.67
N PRO A 663 -5.25 -12.85 -19.44
CA PRO A 663 -5.91 -11.57 -19.20
C PRO A 663 -5.11 -10.39 -19.76
N GLY A 664 -5.81 -9.43 -20.37
CA GLY A 664 -5.21 -8.20 -20.89
C GLY A 664 -4.62 -8.27 -22.30
N GLU A 665 -4.66 -9.43 -22.96
CA GLU A 665 -4.23 -9.61 -24.36
C GLU A 665 -5.31 -9.19 -25.39
N ASN A 666 -6.33 -8.43 -24.97
CA ASN A 666 -7.34 -7.91 -25.87
C ASN A 666 -6.77 -6.87 -26.85
N ASN A 667 -7.14 -7.03 -28.11
CA ASN A 667 -6.85 -6.12 -29.22
C ASN A 667 -8.07 -5.25 -29.62
N ILE A 668 -9.20 -5.43 -28.94
CA ILE A 668 -10.46 -4.73 -29.15
C ILE A 668 -10.93 -4.19 -27.79
N GLY A 669 -11.51 -2.99 -27.77
CA GLY A 669 -12.00 -2.33 -26.55
C GLY A 669 -13.31 -2.88 -25.98
N MET A 670 -13.76 -4.04 -26.46
CA MET A 670 -14.96 -4.75 -26.04
C MET A 670 -14.61 -6.21 -25.80
N ILE A 671 -15.04 -6.74 -24.66
CA ILE A 671 -14.75 -8.11 -24.24
C ILE A 671 -16.06 -8.80 -23.90
N ALA A 672 -16.18 -10.07 -24.28
CA ALA A 672 -17.33 -10.89 -23.96
C ALA A 672 -16.87 -12.23 -23.35
N TRP A 673 -17.65 -12.75 -22.42
CA TRP A 673 -17.46 -14.07 -21.82
C TRP A 673 -18.75 -14.86 -21.82
N ARG A 674 -18.62 -16.18 -22.00
CA ARG A 674 -19.63 -17.14 -21.54
C ARG A 674 -19.22 -17.59 -20.14
N LEU A 675 -20.07 -17.29 -19.15
CA LEU A 675 -19.88 -17.76 -17.78
C LEU A 675 -20.89 -18.87 -17.49
N THR A 676 -20.42 -19.96 -16.90
CA THR A 676 -21.27 -21.01 -16.35
C THR A 676 -21.21 -20.90 -14.83
N LEU A 677 -22.31 -20.50 -14.20
CA LEU A 677 -22.42 -20.25 -12.77
C LEU A 677 -23.15 -21.41 -12.10
N HIS A 678 -22.56 -22.01 -11.06
CA HIS A 678 -23.21 -22.99 -10.21
C HIS A 678 -23.83 -22.27 -9.02
N THR A 679 -25.11 -21.94 -9.11
CA THR A 679 -25.86 -21.20 -8.08
C THR A 679 -26.77 -22.13 -7.28
N PRO A 680 -27.28 -21.75 -6.09
CA PRO A 680 -28.19 -22.57 -5.31
C PRO A 680 -29.46 -22.97 -6.06
N GLU A 681 -30.01 -22.06 -6.87
CA GLU A 681 -31.20 -22.36 -7.69
C GLU A 681 -30.91 -23.30 -8.88
N TYR A 682 -29.68 -23.31 -9.39
CA TYR A 682 -29.23 -24.20 -10.46
C TYR A 682 -27.86 -24.80 -10.12
N PRO A 683 -27.79 -25.79 -9.20
CA PRO A 683 -26.52 -26.37 -8.79
C PRO A 683 -25.75 -27.06 -9.93
N SER A 684 -26.49 -27.57 -10.93
CA SER A 684 -25.92 -28.15 -12.15
C SER A 684 -25.28 -27.12 -13.10
N GLY A 685 -25.50 -25.82 -12.86
CA GLY A 685 -24.96 -24.73 -13.64
C GLY A 685 -26.02 -24.00 -14.46
N ARG A 686 -25.83 -22.69 -14.63
CA ARG A 686 -26.56 -21.82 -15.56
C ARG A 686 -25.58 -21.01 -16.40
N ASP A 687 -25.87 -20.85 -17.68
CA ASP A 687 -25.03 -20.06 -18.59
C ASP A 687 -25.55 -18.63 -18.73
N ILE A 688 -24.62 -17.68 -18.81
CA ILE A 688 -24.89 -16.28 -19.11
C ILE A 688 -23.83 -15.75 -20.08
N ILE A 689 -24.19 -14.74 -20.87
CA ILE A 689 -23.23 -13.95 -21.66
C ILE A 689 -22.99 -12.63 -20.96
N VAL A 690 -21.74 -12.33 -20.63
CA VAL A 690 -21.30 -11.06 -20.06
C VAL A 690 -20.51 -10.28 -21.10
N ILE A 691 -20.92 -9.05 -21.38
CA ILE A 691 -20.25 -8.15 -22.31
C ILE A 691 -19.79 -6.92 -21.52
N ALA A 692 -18.55 -6.48 -21.70
CA ALA A 692 -18.00 -5.35 -20.96
C ALA A 692 -17.04 -4.52 -21.82
N ASN A 693 -17.09 -3.20 -21.63
CA ASN A 693 -16.11 -2.28 -22.24
C ASN A 693 -14.78 -2.35 -21.49
N ASP A 694 -13.67 -2.31 -22.23
CA ASP A 694 -12.35 -2.04 -21.66
C ASP A 694 -12.08 -0.53 -21.69
N ILE A 695 -12.27 0.14 -20.55
CA ILE A 695 -12.01 1.59 -20.42
C ILE A 695 -10.53 1.94 -20.64
N THR A 696 -9.61 0.98 -20.50
CA THR A 696 -8.17 1.18 -20.68
C THR A 696 -7.78 1.19 -22.16
N TYR A 697 -8.62 0.63 -23.03
CA TYR A 697 -8.42 0.61 -24.46
C TYR A 697 -9.20 1.75 -25.13
N LEU A 698 -8.48 2.76 -25.64
CA LEU A 698 -9.08 3.92 -26.32
C LEU A 698 -10.28 4.51 -25.55
N ILE A 699 -10.10 4.71 -24.23
CA ILE A 699 -11.11 5.25 -23.29
C ILE A 699 -12.46 4.52 -23.30
N GLY A 700 -12.48 3.23 -23.68
CA GLY A 700 -13.69 2.42 -23.82
C GLY A 700 -14.64 2.95 -24.90
N SER A 701 -14.11 3.55 -25.97
CA SER A 701 -14.91 4.06 -27.09
C SER A 701 -15.46 2.93 -27.97
N PHE A 702 -16.65 3.12 -28.50
CA PHE A 702 -17.30 2.22 -29.45
C PHE A 702 -16.81 2.52 -30.87
N GLY A 703 -15.92 1.67 -31.40
CA GLY A 703 -15.58 1.62 -32.81
C GLY A 703 -16.24 0.43 -33.50
N PRO A 704 -16.01 0.25 -34.82
CA PRO A 704 -16.73 -0.76 -35.61
C PRO A 704 -16.48 -2.18 -35.09
N ARG A 705 -15.23 -2.50 -34.72
CA ARG A 705 -14.87 -3.81 -34.18
C ARG A 705 -15.46 -4.07 -32.81
N GLU A 706 -15.48 -3.06 -31.94
CA GLU A 706 -16.12 -3.15 -30.62
C GLU A 706 -17.63 -3.42 -30.75
N ASP A 707 -18.29 -2.73 -31.69
CA ASP A 707 -19.71 -2.89 -31.97
C ASP A 707 -20.04 -4.28 -32.55
N ILE A 708 -19.18 -4.81 -33.42
CA ILE A 708 -19.32 -6.18 -33.96
C ILE A 708 -19.23 -7.21 -32.83
N VAL A 709 -18.24 -7.11 -31.93
CA VAL A 709 -18.13 -8.02 -30.77
C VAL A 709 -19.39 -7.96 -29.90
N PHE A 710 -19.88 -6.75 -29.62
CA PHE A 710 -21.10 -6.58 -28.84
C PHE A 710 -22.32 -7.22 -29.53
N CYS A 711 -22.47 -6.99 -30.83
CA CYS A 711 -23.59 -7.53 -31.62
C CYS A 711 -23.58 -9.05 -31.65
N LEU A 712 -22.46 -9.66 -32.04
CA LEU A 712 -22.32 -11.11 -32.15
C LEU A 712 -22.48 -11.80 -30.78
N ALA A 713 -21.99 -11.18 -29.69
CA ALA A 713 -22.18 -11.73 -28.35
C ALA A 713 -23.66 -11.64 -27.90
N SER A 714 -24.35 -10.55 -28.24
CA SER A 714 -25.79 -10.42 -28.00
C SER A 714 -26.59 -11.44 -28.80
N GLU A 715 -26.30 -11.60 -30.09
CA GLU A 715 -26.92 -12.60 -30.97
C GLU A 715 -26.69 -14.02 -30.46
N LEU A 716 -25.49 -14.33 -29.96
CA LEU A 716 -25.19 -15.61 -29.35
C LEU A 716 -26.06 -15.86 -28.10
N ALA A 717 -26.21 -14.86 -27.23
CA ALA A 717 -27.11 -14.96 -26.08
C ALA A 717 -28.57 -15.24 -26.52
N ARG A 718 -29.04 -14.56 -27.58
CA ARG A 718 -30.38 -14.80 -28.15
C ARG A 718 -30.50 -16.17 -28.80
N LYS A 719 -29.46 -16.67 -29.47
CA LYS A 719 -29.44 -18.00 -30.10
C LYS A 719 -29.50 -19.10 -29.05
N LEU A 720 -28.76 -18.95 -27.96
CA LEU A 720 -28.75 -19.85 -26.81
C LEU A 720 -29.95 -19.66 -25.88
N LYS A 721 -30.70 -18.55 -26.04
CA LYS A 721 -31.85 -18.16 -25.21
C LYS A 721 -31.51 -17.98 -23.73
N ILE A 722 -30.27 -17.56 -23.45
CA ILE A 722 -29.74 -17.33 -22.10
C ILE A 722 -29.66 -15.83 -21.77
N PRO A 723 -29.59 -15.45 -20.47
CA PRO A 723 -29.47 -14.05 -20.07
C PRO A 723 -28.20 -13.36 -20.60
N ARG A 724 -28.33 -12.07 -20.92
CA ARG A 724 -27.25 -11.19 -21.39
C ARG A 724 -27.02 -10.05 -20.40
N ILE A 725 -25.80 -9.95 -19.90
CA ILE A 725 -25.38 -8.94 -18.92
C ILE A 725 -24.41 -7.99 -19.59
N TYR A 726 -24.64 -6.69 -19.47
CA TYR A 726 -23.76 -5.65 -20.02
C TYR A 726 -23.17 -4.79 -18.90
N ILE A 727 -21.84 -4.70 -18.83
CA ILE A 727 -21.13 -3.84 -17.88
C ILE A 727 -20.59 -2.62 -18.62
N ALA A 728 -21.16 -1.45 -18.30
CA ALA A 728 -20.94 -0.20 -19.00
C ALA A 728 -19.87 0.66 -18.32
N ALA A 729 -18.75 0.84 -19.02
CA ALA A 729 -17.71 1.81 -18.72
C ALA A 729 -17.10 2.33 -20.04
N ASN A 730 -17.70 3.38 -20.62
CA ASN A 730 -17.40 3.82 -21.99
C ASN A 730 -17.34 5.34 -22.14
N SER A 731 -17.03 5.79 -23.35
CA SER A 731 -17.01 7.22 -23.72
C SER A 731 -17.92 7.54 -24.92
N GLY A 732 -18.80 6.61 -25.30
CA GLY A 732 -19.64 6.72 -26.49
C GLY A 732 -18.93 6.30 -27.77
N ALA A 733 -19.46 6.72 -28.92
CA ALA A 733 -18.88 6.43 -30.22
C ALA A 733 -17.45 6.99 -30.32
N ARG A 734 -16.55 6.25 -30.96
CA ARG A 734 -15.19 6.71 -31.26
C ARG A 734 -15.28 7.95 -32.15
N ILE A 735 -14.39 8.90 -31.88
CA ILE A 735 -14.24 10.12 -32.66
C ILE A 735 -12.77 10.19 -33.05
N GLY A 736 -12.50 10.51 -34.31
CA GLY A 736 -11.15 10.72 -34.80
C GLY A 736 -11.13 11.74 -35.92
N LEU A 737 -9.94 12.19 -36.28
CA LEU A 737 -9.67 13.01 -37.45
C LEU A 737 -8.59 12.30 -38.28
N ALA A 738 -8.58 12.52 -39.60
CA ALA A 738 -7.55 11.99 -40.48
C ALA A 738 -6.20 12.69 -40.21
N GLU A 739 -5.36 12.09 -39.38
CA GLU A 739 -4.08 12.66 -38.97
C GLU A 739 -3.09 12.80 -40.14
N GLU A 740 -3.20 11.95 -41.16
CA GLU A 740 -2.42 12.05 -42.39
C GLU A 740 -2.75 13.31 -43.21
N ILE A 741 -4.02 13.74 -43.20
CA ILE A 741 -4.44 14.97 -43.90
C ILE A 741 -4.09 16.20 -43.07
N LYS A 742 -4.23 16.11 -41.75
CA LYS A 742 -3.94 17.19 -40.80
C LYS A 742 -2.51 17.72 -40.89
N GLN A 743 -1.55 16.87 -41.27
CA GLN A 743 -0.15 17.25 -41.46
C GLN A 743 0.16 17.87 -42.83
N LEU A 744 -0.75 17.71 -43.80
CA LEU A 744 -0.51 18.03 -45.21
C LEU A 744 -1.38 19.17 -45.76
N PHE A 745 -2.56 19.42 -45.17
CA PHE A 745 -3.46 20.45 -45.69
C PHE A 745 -2.86 21.85 -45.59
N ARG A 746 -3.16 22.67 -46.58
CA ARG A 746 -2.84 24.09 -46.63
C ARG A 746 -4.12 24.91 -46.61
N VAL A 747 -3.99 26.15 -46.15
CA VAL A 747 -5.09 27.11 -46.07
C VAL A 747 -4.91 28.14 -47.19
N ALA A 748 -5.92 28.33 -48.03
CA ALA A 748 -5.96 29.44 -48.97
C ALA A 748 -6.57 30.65 -48.24
N TRP A 749 -5.74 31.57 -47.78
CA TRP A 749 -6.17 32.77 -47.05
C TRP A 749 -6.85 33.78 -47.99
N GLU A 750 -7.71 34.64 -47.46
CA GLU A 750 -8.17 35.82 -48.20
C GLU A 750 -7.02 36.79 -48.48
N ASP A 751 -6.15 36.96 -47.47
CA ASP A 751 -4.92 37.73 -47.52
C ASP A 751 -3.83 36.98 -46.71
N PRO A 752 -2.78 36.47 -47.36
CA PRO A 752 -1.71 35.75 -46.67
C PRO A 752 -0.98 36.57 -45.60
N GLU A 753 -0.92 37.90 -45.77
CA GLU A 753 -0.27 38.80 -44.81
C GLU A 753 -1.18 39.14 -43.62
N GLU A 754 -2.51 38.97 -43.75
CA GLU A 754 -3.50 39.21 -42.71
C GLU A 754 -4.46 38.01 -42.51
N PRO A 755 -4.03 36.90 -41.88
CA PRO A 755 -4.84 35.69 -41.69
C PRO A 755 -6.16 35.90 -40.93
N ASP A 756 -6.25 36.96 -40.12
CA ASP A 756 -7.45 37.31 -39.34
C ASP A 756 -8.64 37.72 -40.23
N LYS A 757 -8.40 38.09 -41.49
CA LYS A 757 -9.46 38.34 -42.49
C LYS A 757 -10.25 37.07 -42.85
N GLY A 758 -9.71 35.89 -42.52
CA GLY A 758 -10.31 34.59 -42.81
C GLY A 758 -9.69 33.89 -44.01
N PHE A 759 -10.26 32.74 -44.37
CA PHE A 759 -9.75 31.86 -45.42
C PHE A 759 -10.85 31.48 -46.43
N LYS A 760 -10.44 31.24 -47.68
CA LYS A 760 -11.29 30.83 -48.80
C LYS A 760 -11.62 29.34 -48.75
N TYR A 761 -10.60 28.48 -48.63
CA TYR A 761 -10.76 27.02 -48.62
C TYR A 761 -9.49 26.30 -48.12
N LEU A 762 -9.60 24.99 -47.90
CA LEU A 762 -8.47 24.10 -47.60
C LEU A 762 -8.07 23.31 -48.86
N TYR A 763 -6.77 23.13 -49.09
CA TYR A 763 -6.26 22.46 -50.27
C TYR A 763 -4.99 21.64 -50.01
N LEU A 764 -4.65 20.78 -50.96
CA LEU A 764 -3.38 20.07 -51.02
C LEU A 764 -2.60 20.50 -52.26
N THR A 765 -1.28 20.49 -52.17
CA THR A 765 -0.43 20.64 -53.36
C THR A 765 -0.51 19.38 -54.22
N PRO A 766 -0.16 19.43 -55.52
CA PRO A 766 -0.12 18.24 -56.36
C PRO A 766 0.81 17.15 -55.82
N GLU A 767 1.93 17.54 -55.19
CA GLU A 767 2.86 16.63 -54.54
C GLU A 767 2.23 15.93 -53.33
N ASP A 768 1.55 16.69 -52.46
CA ASP A 768 0.93 16.16 -51.25
C ASP A 768 -0.31 15.31 -51.58
N PHE A 769 -1.10 15.72 -52.58
CA PHE A 769 -2.23 14.93 -53.07
C PHE A 769 -1.77 13.58 -53.61
N THR A 770 -0.65 13.53 -54.33
CA THR A 770 -0.10 12.26 -54.85
C THR A 770 0.21 11.28 -53.73
N LYS A 771 0.72 11.76 -52.58
CA LYS A 771 1.04 10.91 -51.41
C LYS A 771 -0.20 10.24 -50.79
N VAL A 772 -1.33 10.93 -50.76
CA VAL A 772 -2.57 10.45 -50.10
C VAL A 772 -3.57 9.82 -51.06
N SER A 773 -3.46 10.10 -52.37
CA SER A 773 -4.35 9.56 -53.40
C SER A 773 -4.38 8.02 -53.42
N ALA A 774 -3.25 7.38 -53.18
CA ALA A 774 -3.14 5.91 -53.13
C ALA A 774 -3.88 5.28 -51.93
N MET A 775 -4.12 6.06 -50.87
CA MET A 775 -4.80 5.61 -49.65
C MET A 775 -6.31 5.90 -49.67
N ASN A 776 -6.79 6.60 -50.70
CA ASN A 776 -8.17 7.06 -50.82
C ASN A 776 -8.67 7.90 -49.62
N SER A 777 -7.75 8.61 -48.95
CA SER A 777 -8.05 9.38 -47.73
C SER A 777 -8.83 10.67 -47.98
N VAL A 778 -8.83 11.21 -49.20
CA VAL A 778 -9.38 12.53 -49.51
C VAL A 778 -9.95 12.58 -50.92
N HIS A 779 -11.09 13.24 -51.07
CA HIS A 779 -11.60 13.69 -52.37
C HIS A 779 -11.27 15.17 -52.54
N ALA A 780 -10.67 15.51 -53.67
CA ALA A 780 -10.28 16.87 -53.98
C ALA A 780 -10.47 17.18 -55.46
N ILE A 781 -10.73 18.45 -55.77
CA ILE A 781 -10.90 18.95 -57.13
C ILE A 781 -9.70 19.82 -57.46
N LEU A 782 -9.06 19.55 -58.60
CA LEU A 782 -7.98 20.39 -59.11
C LEU A 782 -8.55 21.72 -59.60
N ILE A 783 -8.05 22.81 -59.02
CA ILE A 783 -8.36 24.19 -59.39
C ILE A 783 -7.05 24.95 -59.64
N ASP A 784 -7.11 25.96 -60.49
CA ASP A 784 -6.03 26.94 -60.66
C ASP A 784 -6.44 28.20 -59.89
N ASP A 785 -5.67 28.56 -58.87
CA ASP A 785 -5.89 29.76 -58.07
C ASP A 785 -4.55 30.42 -57.78
N GLU A 786 -4.47 31.74 -57.97
CA GLU A 786 -3.24 32.54 -57.84
C GLU A 786 -2.07 32.04 -58.73
N GLY A 787 -2.37 31.33 -59.83
CA GLY A 787 -1.38 30.77 -60.75
C GLY A 787 -0.74 29.47 -60.25
N GLU A 788 -1.27 28.88 -59.18
CA GLU A 788 -0.83 27.59 -58.64
C GLU A 788 -1.92 26.51 -58.83
N PRO A 789 -1.57 25.30 -59.30
CA PRO A 789 -2.49 24.17 -59.31
C PRO A 789 -2.70 23.68 -57.87
N ARG A 790 -3.93 23.80 -57.37
CA ARG A 790 -4.33 23.43 -56.00
C ARG A 790 -5.41 22.35 -56.03
N TYR A 791 -5.25 21.29 -55.24
CA TYR A 791 -6.30 20.28 -55.03
C TYR A 791 -7.18 20.73 -53.87
N LYS A 792 -8.28 21.44 -54.17
CA LYS A 792 -9.25 21.88 -53.18
C LYS A 792 -9.95 20.68 -52.56
N ILE A 793 -9.84 20.54 -51.24
CA ILE A 793 -10.45 19.43 -50.49
C ILE A 793 -11.98 19.60 -50.51
N THR A 794 -12.69 18.57 -50.96
CA THR A 794 -14.16 18.50 -50.88
C THR A 794 -14.59 17.64 -49.71
N ASP A 795 -14.03 16.44 -49.59
CA ASP A 795 -14.39 15.44 -48.59
C ASP A 795 -13.15 14.80 -48.01
N ILE A 796 -13.13 14.62 -46.68
CA ILE A 796 -12.08 13.89 -45.98
C ILE A 796 -12.67 12.55 -45.54
N ILE A 797 -12.12 11.45 -46.07
CA ILE A 797 -12.54 10.09 -45.74
C ILE A 797 -11.67 9.56 -44.60
N GLY A 798 -10.35 9.76 -44.72
CA GLY A 798 -9.35 9.16 -43.83
C GLY A 798 -9.00 7.73 -44.23
N LYS A 799 -7.78 7.32 -43.95
CA LYS A 799 -7.30 5.95 -44.18
C LYS A 799 -7.82 4.98 -43.11
N ASP A 800 -7.90 5.45 -41.87
CA ASP A 800 -8.28 4.64 -40.72
C ASP A 800 -9.81 4.54 -40.59
N ASP A 801 -10.29 3.36 -40.20
CA ASP A 801 -11.71 3.10 -39.96
C ASP A 801 -12.13 3.51 -38.53
N GLY A 802 -13.36 4.01 -38.37
CA GLY A 802 -13.92 4.38 -37.08
C GLY A 802 -13.60 5.81 -36.61
N LEU A 803 -13.56 6.77 -37.52
CA LEU A 803 -13.42 8.20 -37.29
C LEU A 803 -14.78 8.93 -37.14
N GLY A 804 -15.82 8.46 -37.84
CA GLY A 804 -17.09 9.20 -37.99
C GLY A 804 -18.36 8.36 -38.18
N VAL A 805 -19.00 8.46 -39.35
CA VAL A 805 -20.38 7.99 -39.62
C VAL A 805 -20.51 6.46 -39.61
N GLU A 806 -19.44 5.76 -39.92
CA GLU A 806 -19.32 4.32 -39.76
C GLU A 806 -19.62 3.90 -38.31
N ASN A 807 -19.07 4.59 -37.31
CA ASN A 807 -19.38 4.32 -35.89
C ASN A 807 -20.86 4.55 -35.59
N LEU A 808 -21.50 5.53 -36.23
CA LEU A 808 -22.93 5.78 -36.05
C LEU A 808 -23.80 4.67 -36.66
N ARG A 809 -23.39 4.12 -37.81
CA ARG A 809 -24.05 2.95 -38.42
C ARG A 809 -23.98 1.75 -37.49
N TYR A 810 -22.80 1.44 -36.95
CA TYR A 810 -22.60 0.32 -36.04
C TYR A 810 -23.25 0.54 -34.67
N ALA A 811 -23.26 1.77 -34.15
CA ALA A 811 -24.04 2.15 -32.97
C ALA A 811 -25.55 1.88 -33.18
N GLY A 812 -26.08 2.21 -34.37
CA GLY A 812 -27.45 1.88 -34.76
C GLY A 812 -27.72 0.37 -34.80
N MET A 813 -26.77 -0.41 -35.28
CA MET A 813 -26.84 -1.89 -35.32
C MET A 813 -26.97 -2.47 -33.92
N ILE A 814 -26.10 -2.10 -32.97
CA ILE A 814 -26.15 -2.63 -31.61
C ILE A 814 -27.34 -2.13 -30.79
N ALA A 815 -27.85 -0.92 -31.09
CA ALA A 815 -29.10 -0.42 -30.52
C ALA A 815 -30.29 -1.27 -30.99
N GLY A 816 -30.35 -1.58 -32.30
CA GLY A 816 -31.35 -2.44 -32.91
C GLY A 816 -31.32 -3.85 -32.30
N GLU A 817 -30.15 -4.47 -32.25
CA GLU A 817 -29.97 -5.80 -31.65
C GLU A 817 -30.32 -5.81 -30.16
N THR A 818 -29.94 -4.79 -29.39
CA THR A 818 -30.33 -4.71 -27.96
C THR A 818 -31.84 -4.59 -27.77
N SER A 819 -32.54 -3.84 -28.64
CA SER A 819 -33.99 -3.74 -28.61
C SER A 819 -34.65 -5.09 -28.89
N GLN A 820 -34.09 -5.89 -29.80
CA GLN A 820 -34.55 -7.25 -30.07
C GLN A 820 -34.22 -8.21 -28.93
N ALA A 821 -33.02 -8.12 -28.36
CA ALA A 821 -32.58 -8.93 -27.23
C ALA A 821 -33.49 -8.80 -26.02
N TYR A 822 -33.89 -7.59 -25.64
CA TYR A 822 -34.81 -7.37 -24.52
C TYR A 822 -36.16 -8.12 -24.67
N LYS A 823 -36.68 -8.25 -25.90
CA LYS A 823 -37.94 -8.97 -26.17
C LYS A 823 -37.78 -10.48 -26.10
N GLU A 824 -36.56 -11.00 -26.21
CA GLU A 824 -36.32 -12.43 -26.35
C GLU A 824 -35.63 -13.08 -25.15
N VAL A 825 -34.68 -12.39 -24.53
CA VAL A 825 -33.87 -12.89 -23.41
C VAL A 825 -33.82 -11.86 -22.29
N VAL A 826 -33.45 -12.31 -21.09
CA VAL A 826 -33.28 -11.40 -19.95
C VAL A 826 -32.02 -10.55 -20.16
N THR A 827 -32.22 -9.24 -20.28
CA THR A 827 -31.14 -8.25 -20.33
C THR A 827 -31.00 -7.56 -18.99
N ILE A 828 -29.76 -7.40 -18.52
CA ILE A 828 -29.38 -6.61 -17.32
C ILE A 828 -28.17 -5.77 -17.68
N SER A 829 -28.14 -4.50 -17.25
CA SER A 829 -26.99 -3.61 -17.42
C SER A 829 -26.51 -3.08 -16.08
N MET A 830 -25.19 -3.04 -15.87
CA MET A 830 -24.55 -2.41 -14.72
C MET A 830 -23.67 -1.26 -15.18
N VAL A 831 -23.85 -0.07 -14.61
CA VAL A 831 -23.04 1.12 -14.93
C VAL A 831 -22.04 1.34 -13.80
N THR A 832 -20.76 1.10 -14.06
CA THR A 832 -19.70 1.13 -13.05
C THR A 832 -18.94 2.46 -13.02
N CYS A 833 -18.68 3.04 -14.20
CA CYS A 833 -17.97 4.32 -14.33
C CYS A 833 -18.86 5.39 -14.96
N ARG A 834 -18.99 5.34 -16.28
CA ARG A 834 -19.76 6.29 -17.06
C ARG A 834 -20.28 5.60 -18.30
N ALA A 835 -21.53 5.91 -18.64
CA ALA A 835 -22.14 5.53 -19.90
C ALA A 835 -22.42 6.83 -20.66
N ILE A 836 -21.91 6.94 -21.88
CA ILE A 836 -22.00 8.15 -22.72
C ILE A 836 -22.57 7.80 -24.09
N GLY A 837 -23.45 8.65 -24.62
CA GLY A 837 -24.00 8.50 -25.98
C GLY A 837 -24.69 7.15 -26.18
N ILE A 838 -24.21 6.35 -27.15
CA ILE A 838 -24.75 5.01 -27.42
C ILE A 838 -24.71 4.10 -26.19
N GLY A 839 -23.69 4.21 -25.33
CA GLY A 839 -23.62 3.43 -24.08
C GLY A 839 -24.82 3.68 -23.16
N SER A 840 -25.30 4.93 -23.08
CA SER A 840 -26.49 5.29 -22.31
C SER A 840 -27.77 4.73 -22.93
N TYR A 841 -27.86 4.71 -24.26
CA TYR A 841 -28.98 4.09 -24.96
C TYR A 841 -29.01 2.57 -24.78
N LEU A 842 -27.88 1.88 -24.86
CA LEU A 842 -27.80 0.43 -24.64
C LEU A 842 -28.29 0.05 -23.23
N VAL A 843 -27.87 0.82 -22.23
CA VAL A 843 -28.34 0.68 -20.84
C VAL A 843 -29.85 0.85 -20.77
N ARG A 844 -30.42 1.89 -21.40
CA ARG A 844 -31.87 2.10 -21.41
C ARG A 844 -32.65 1.04 -22.21
N LEU A 845 -32.14 0.64 -23.37
CA LEU A 845 -32.75 -0.38 -24.23
C LEU A 845 -32.71 -1.77 -23.57
N GLY A 846 -31.69 -2.05 -22.76
CA GLY A 846 -31.61 -3.23 -21.90
C GLY A 846 -32.57 -3.23 -20.71
N GLN A 847 -33.24 -2.10 -20.43
CA GLN A 847 -34.26 -1.85 -19.41
C GLN A 847 -33.82 -2.02 -17.95
N ARG A 848 -33.34 -3.19 -17.54
CA ARG A 848 -32.96 -3.46 -16.14
C ARG A 848 -31.58 -2.90 -15.88
N VAL A 849 -31.49 -1.88 -15.04
CA VAL A 849 -30.26 -1.10 -14.84
C VAL A 849 -29.90 -1.01 -13.36
N ILE A 850 -28.65 -1.36 -13.05
CA ILE A 850 -28.01 -1.15 -11.76
C ILE A 850 -26.97 -0.05 -11.94
N GLN A 851 -27.04 1.00 -11.14
CA GLN A 851 -26.11 2.14 -11.23
C GLN A 851 -25.28 2.26 -9.96
N ILE A 852 -23.96 2.25 -10.11
CA ILE A 852 -23.05 2.45 -8.98
C ILE A 852 -23.06 3.93 -8.56
N GLU A 853 -23.02 4.24 -7.26
CA GLU A 853 -23.30 5.60 -6.73
C GLU A 853 -22.44 6.73 -7.34
N ASN A 854 -21.18 6.45 -7.69
CA ASN A 854 -20.25 7.42 -8.28
C ASN A 854 -20.28 7.45 -9.81
N SER A 855 -21.16 6.67 -10.43
CA SER A 855 -21.29 6.56 -11.88
C SER A 855 -22.36 7.46 -12.46
N HIS A 856 -22.27 7.76 -13.75
CA HIS A 856 -23.25 8.60 -14.45
C HIS A 856 -23.62 8.07 -15.84
N ILE A 857 -24.91 8.23 -16.19
CA ILE A 857 -25.49 7.89 -17.48
C ILE A 857 -25.85 9.20 -18.19
N ILE A 858 -25.10 9.58 -19.22
CA ILE A 858 -25.26 10.88 -19.88
C ILE A 858 -25.25 10.75 -21.41
N LEU A 859 -25.78 11.75 -22.11
CA LEU A 859 -25.61 11.87 -23.56
C LEU A 859 -24.42 12.76 -23.90
N THR A 860 -24.30 13.88 -23.17
CA THR A 860 -23.29 14.92 -23.41
C THR A 860 -22.66 15.33 -22.07
N GLY A 861 -21.34 15.49 -22.05
CA GLY A 861 -20.61 15.94 -20.86
C GLY A 861 -20.94 17.39 -20.47
N TYR A 862 -20.90 17.67 -19.16
CA TYR A 862 -21.28 18.98 -18.62
C TYR A 862 -20.43 20.14 -19.17
N ILE A 863 -19.14 19.92 -19.42
CA ILE A 863 -18.23 20.92 -20.01
C ILE A 863 -18.69 21.32 -21.41
N ALA A 864 -19.14 20.35 -22.22
CA ALA A 864 -19.63 20.62 -23.56
C ALA A 864 -20.95 21.42 -23.52
N LEU A 865 -21.84 21.11 -22.56
CA LEU A 865 -23.07 21.88 -22.35
C LEU A 865 -22.78 23.31 -21.87
N ASN A 866 -21.84 23.49 -20.94
CA ASN A 866 -21.46 24.84 -20.47
C ASN A 866 -20.87 25.67 -21.62
N LYS A 867 -20.03 25.07 -22.48
CA LYS A 867 -19.52 25.72 -23.70
C LYS A 867 -20.64 26.09 -24.67
N LEU A 868 -21.59 25.18 -24.90
CA LEU A 868 -22.76 25.44 -25.75
C LEU A 868 -23.63 26.58 -25.20
N LEU A 869 -23.79 26.66 -23.88
CA LEU A 869 -24.58 27.68 -23.20
C LEU A 869 -23.84 29.01 -22.96
N GLY A 870 -22.52 29.04 -23.19
CA GLY A 870 -21.67 30.22 -22.93
C GLY A 870 -21.52 30.59 -21.46
N ARG A 871 -21.90 29.70 -20.52
CA ARG A 871 -21.81 29.95 -19.07
C ARG A 871 -21.71 28.64 -18.29
N GLU A 872 -21.13 28.71 -17.09
CA GLU A 872 -20.98 27.56 -16.19
C GLU A 872 -22.29 27.25 -15.44
N VAL A 873 -23.17 26.46 -16.06
CA VAL A 873 -24.44 26.03 -15.44
C VAL A 873 -24.25 24.81 -14.56
N TYR A 874 -23.46 23.86 -15.03
CA TYR A 874 -23.23 22.58 -14.36
C TYR A 874 -21.81 22.49 -13.82
N ALA A 875 -21.65 21.86 -12.65
CA ALA A 875 -20.35 21.63 -12.02
C ALA A 875 -19.85 20.18 -12.18
N SER A 876 -20.75 19.22 -12.45
CA SER A 876 -20.38 17.81 -12.59
C SER A 876 -21.34 17.02 -13.48
N ASN A 877 -20.87 15.92 -14.07
CA ASN A 877 -21.72 14.99 -14.83
C ASN A 877 -22.80 14.32 -13.95
N ASN A 878 -22.57 14.18 -12.65
CA ASN A 878 -23.56 13.59 -11.74
C ASN A 878 -24.84 14.43 -11.67
N GLN A 879 -24.76 15.76 -11.87
CA GLN A 879 -25.94 16.63 -11.95
C GLN A 879 -26.82 16.33 -13.18
N LEU A 880 -26.26 15.69 -14.20
CA LEU A 880 -26.97 15.32 -15.43
C LEU A 880 -27.44 13.86 -15.41
N GLY A 881 -26.62 12.96 -14.88
CA GLY A 881 -26.82 11.52 -15.03
C GLY A 881 -26.48 10.66 -13.82
N GLY A 882 -26.22 11.27 -12.66
CA GLY A 882 -25.99 10.55 -11.42
C GLY A 882 -27.26 9.87 -10.89
N ILE A 883 -27.11 9.09 -9.82
CA ILE A 883 -28.22 8.35 -9.21
C ILE A 883 -29.40 9.24 -8.82
N GLN A 884 -29.15 10.49 -8.41
CA GLN A 884 -30.18 11.45 -8.03
C GLN A 884 -31.08 11.88 -9.20
N ILE A 885 -30.65 11.61 -10.43
CA ILE A 885 -31.45 11.82 -11.64
C ILE A 885 -32.04 10.48 -12.08
N MET A 886 -31.18 9.49 -12.32
CA MET A 886 -31.53 8.27 -13.03
C MET A 886 -32.28 7.24 -12.18
N TYR A 887 -32.04 7.18 -10.86
CA TYR A 887 -32.85 6.34 -9.98
C TYR A 887 -34.22 6.96 -9.74
N ASN A 888 -34.25 8.27 -9.51
CA ASN A 888 -35.49 9.02 -9.26
C ASN A 888 -36.43 9.08 -10.46
N ASN A 889 -35.89 9.01 -11.69
CA ASN A 889 -36.70 8.98 -12.92
C ASN A 889 -37.03 7.54 -13.40
N GLY A 890 -36.56 6.51 -12.70
CA GLY A 890 -36.83 5.10 -13.00
C GLY A 890 -35.99 4.49 -14.13
N ILE A 891 -34.98 5.18 -14.65
CA ILE A 891 -34.01 4.58 -15.60
C ILE A 891 -33.16 3.54 -14.88
N SER A 892 -32.57 3.93 -13.75
CA SER A 892 -31.86 3.03 -12.84
C SER A 892 -32.85 2.40 -11.88
N HIS A 893 -32.92 1.07 -11.86
CA HIS A 893 -33.86 0.31 -11.03
C HIS A 893 -33.30 0.05 -9.63
N LYS A 894 -31.96 -0.03 -9.52
CA LYS A 894 -31.25 -0.20 -8.25
C LYS A 894 -29.95 0.60 -8.26
N THR A 895 -29.54 1.03 -7.07
CA THR A 895 -28.26 1.70 -6.83
C THR A 895 -27.45 0.92 -5.81
N ASP A 896 -26.16 0.77 -6.08
CA ASP A 896 -25.22 0.07 -5.20
C ASP A 896 -23.95 0.91 -4.98
N PRO A 897 -23.28 0.79 -3.83
CA PRO A 897 -22.14 1.64 -3.49
C PRO A 897 -20.84 1.26 -4.22
N ARG A 898 -20.66 -0.03 -4.56
CA ARG A 898 -19.43 -0.55 -5.21
C ARG A 898 -19.77 -1.52 -6.33
N ASP A 899 -18.86 -1.67 -7.29
CA ASP A 899 -18.98 -2.62 -8.42
C ASP A 899 -19.29 -4.05 -7.94
N LEU A 900 -18.68 -4.49 -6.83
CA LEU A 900 -18.88 -5.82 -6.24
C LEU A 900 -20.30 -6.03 -5.71
N ASP A 901 -20.87 -5.01 -5.08
CA ASP A 901 -22.25 -5.04 -4.59
C ASP A 901 -23.24 -5.04 -5.77
N GLY A 902 -22.91 -4.33 -6.87
CA GLY A 902 -23.68 -4.38 -8.12
C GLY A 902 -23.71 -5.77 -8.76
N ILE A 903 -22.58 -6.49 -8.79
CA ILE A 903 -22.54 -7.89 -9.29
C ILE A 903 -23.35 -8.83 -8.39
N TYR A 904 -23.30 -8.63 -7.07
CA TYR A 904 -24.16 -9.38 -6.15
C TYR A 904 -25.65 -9.12 -6.42
N THR A 905 -26.05 -7.86 -6.67
CA THR A 905 -27.42 -7.52 -7.10
C THR A 905 -27.80 -8.20 -8.42
N ILE A 906 -26.88 -8.26 -9.40
CA ILE A 906 -27.13 -8.99 -10.66
C ILE A 906 -27.41 -10.47 -10.38
N LEU A 907 -26.59 -11.13 -9.55
CA LEU A 907 -26.80 -12.52 -9.16
C LEU A 907 -28.11 -12.72 -8.41
N LYS A 908 -28.48 -11.79 -7.52
CA LYS A 908 -29.75 -11.81 -6.82
C LYS A 908 -30.94 -11.65 -7.77
N TRP A 909 -30.86 -10.81 -8.79
CA TRP A 909 -31.91 -10.74 -9.81
C TRP A 909 -31.97 -12.00 -10.66
N LEU A 910 -30.82 -12.57 -10.99
CA LEU A 910 -30.75 -13.82 -11.74
C LEU A 910 -31.36 -14.98 -10.97
N SER A 911 -31.30 -15.01 -9.63
CA SER A 911 -31.87 -16.12 -8.85
C SER A 911 -33.39 -16.26 -8.99
N TYR A 912 -34.09 -15.21 -9.43
CA TYR A 912 -35.52 -15.25 -9.77
C TYR A 912 -35.80 -15.53 -11.26
N VAL A 913 -34.76 -15.55 -12.09
CA VAL A 913 -34.84 -15.65 -13.55
C VAL A 913 -34.50 -17.07 -14.00
N PRO A 914 -35.29 -17.67 -14.92
CA PRO A 914 -34.98 -18.98 -15.47
C PRO A 914 -33.63 -19.00 -16.19
N LYS A 915 -32.95 -20.15 -16.15
CA LYS A 915 -31.63 -20.30 -16.80
C LYS A 915 -31.64 -20.03 -18.31
N ASP A 916 -32.77 -20.30 -18.96
CA ASP A 916 -33.02 -20.01 -20.37
C ASP A 916 -34.52 -19.75 -20.60
N LYS A 917 -34.90 -19.25 -21.79
CA LYS A 917 -36.30 -18.93 -22.13
C LYS A 917 -37.25 -20.14 -22.08
N LEU A 918 -36.73 -21.35 -22.26
CA LEU A 918 -37.52 -22.58 -22.35
C LEU A 918 -37.70 -23.26 -20.99
N SER A 919 -36.88 -22.87 -20.00
CA SER A 919 -36.87 -23.42 -18.66
C SER A 919 -37.95 -22.79 -17.78
N PRO A 920 -38.52 -23.55 -16.83
CA PRO A 920 -39.40 -22.98 -15.82
C PRO A 920 -38.64 -22.03 -14.90
N VAL A 921 -39.38 -21.14 -14.24
CA VAL A 921 -38.83 -20.26 -13.21
C VAL A 921 -38.13 -21.09 -12.11
N PRO A 922 -37.00 -20.62 -11.59
CA PRO A 922 -36.26 -21.32 -10.55
C PRO A 922 -37.15 -21.44 -9.30
N PHE A 923 -37.38 -22.67 -8.85
CA PHE A 923 -38.13 -22.93 -7.63
C PHE A 923 -37.18 -23.45 -6.56
N ILE A 924 -37.03 -22.68 -5.49
CA ILE A 924 -36.36 -23.12 -4.27
C ILE A 924 -37.41 -23.29 -3.18
N LYS A 925 -37.33 -24.39 -2.43
CA LYS A 925 -38.20 -24.61 -1.27
C LYS A 925 -37.88 -23.56 -0.20
N SER A 926 -38.83 -22.67 0.08
CA SER A 926 -38.69 -21.64 1.11
C SER A 926 -38.56 -22.26 2.50
N VAL A 927 -37.79 -21.61 3.38
CA VAL A 927 -37.79 -21.88 4.83
C VAL A 927 -39.14 -21.52 5.46
N ASP A 928 -39.87 -20.59 4.83
CA ASP A 928 -41.15 -20.10 5.31
C ASP A 928 -42.32 -20.99 4.84
N PRO A 929 -43.05 -21.63 5.77
CA PRO A 929 -44.19 -22.46 5.41
C PRO A 929 -45.32 -21.65 4.78
N ILE A 930 -45.95 -22.19 3.73
CA ILE A 930 -47.10 -21.55 3.06
C ILE A 930 -48.37 -21.57 3.90
N ASP A 931 -48.44 -22.45 4.90
CA ASP A 931 -49.58 -22.68 5.79
C ASP A 931 -49.56 -21.80 7.05
N ARG A 932 -48.58 -20.90 7.20
CA ARG A 932 -48.57 -19.96 8.33
C ARG A 932 -49.59 -18.83 8.17
N GLU A 933 -50.01 -18.28 9.30
CA GLU A 933 -50.83 -17.07 9.33
C GLU A 933 -49.99 -15.80 9.03
N ILE A 934 -50.69 -14.75 8.59
CA ILE A 934 -50.10 -13.43 8.34
C ILE A 934 -50.46 -12.54 9.53
N ASP A 935 -49.45 -12.10 10.28
CA ASP A 935 -49.65 -11.31 11.51
C ASP A 935 -49.90 -9.84 11.20
N TYR A 936 -49.26 -9.30 10.16
CA TYR A 936 -49.40 -7.89 9.81
C TYR A 936 -50.70 -7.65 9.03
N MET A 937 -51.64 -6.95 9.66
CA MET A 937 -52.88 -6.51 9.02
C MET A 937 -52.81 -5.02 8.66
N PRO A 938 -53.07 -4.64 7.40
CA PRO A 938 -53.07 -3.25 6.98
C PRO A 938 -54.18 -2.46 7.69
N THR A 939 -53.89 -1.20 7.99
CA THR A 939 -54.87 -0.31 8.65
C THR A 939 -55.43 0.72 7.67
N LYS A 940 -56.52 1.41 8.06
CA LYS A 940 -57.05 2.54 7.28
C LYS A 940 -56.10 3.74 7.24
N ALA A 941 -55.19 3.85 8.19
CA ALA A 941 -54.15 4.87 8.18
C ALA A 941 -53.07 4.50 7.16
N PRO A 942 -52.39 5.48 6.54
CA PRO A 942 -51.25 5.22 5.68
C PRO A 942 -50.21 4.36 6.40
N TYR A 943 -49.75 3.31 5.73
CA TYR A 943 -48.72 2.40 6.21
C TYR A 943 -47.74 2.10 5.07
N ASP A 944 -46.53 1.66 5.41
CA ASP A 944 -45.58 1.20 4.40
C ASP A 944 -46.05 -0.16 3.84
N PRO A 945 -46.39 -0.28 2.54
CA PRO A 945 -46.87 -1.54 1.96
C PRO A 945 -45.84 -2.68 2.10
N ARG A 946 -44.57 -2.36 2.31
CA ARG A 946 -43.50 -3.33 2.58
C ARG A 946 -43.74 -4.12 3.87
N TRP A 947 -44.42 -3.55 4.86
CA TRP A 947 -44.75 -4.26 6.10
C TRP A 947 -45.75 -5.39 5.85
N MET A 948 -46.66 -5.20 4.90
CA MET A 948 -47.58 -6.25 4.47
C MET A 948 -46.84 -7.33 3.66
N LEU A 949 -45.91 -6.93 2.79
CA LEU A 949 -45.23 -7.85 1.87
C LEU A 949 -44.06 -8.62 2.50
N ALA A 950 -43.19 -7.96 3.26
CA ALA A 950 -41.94 -8.51 3.79
C ALA A 950 -41.88 -8.50 5.33
N GLY A 951 -42.77 -7.75 5.98
CA GLY A 951 -42.98 -7.82 7.42
C GLY A 951 -42.37 -6.63 8.12
N ARG A 952 -42.54 -6.58 9.43
CA ARG A 952 -41.86 -5.57 10.26
C ARG A 952 -41.54 -6.12 11.63
N GLN A 953 -40.54 -5.54 12.26
CA GLN A 953 -40.34 -5.74 13.68
C GLN A 953 -41.42 -4.98 14.47
N ASN A 954 -42.11 -5.65 15.39
CA ASN A 954 -43.13 -5.04 16.21
C ASN A 954 -42.48 -4.01 17.16
N PRO A 955 -42.88 -2.73 17.13
CA PRO A 955 -42.29 -1.69 17.98
C PRO A 955 -42.40 -1.97 19.48
N ASN A 956 -43.43 -2.69 19.91
CA ASN A 956 -43.76 -2.85 21.33
C ASN A 956 -43.11 -4.08 21.99
N CYS A 957 -42.79 -5.12 21.21
CA CYS A 957 -42.28 -6.38 21.75
C CYS A 957 -41.01 -6.89 21.05
N GLY A 958 -40.53 -6.21 20.00
CA GLY A 958 -39.32 -6.61 19.27
C GLY A 958 -39.47 -7.90 18.44
N VAL A 959 -40.62 -8.56 18.50
CA VAL A 959 -40.95 -9.77 17.74
C VAL A 959 -41.25 -9.41 16.28
N TRP A 960 -40.75 -10.22 15.34
CA TRP A 960 -41.04 -10.05 13.92
C TRP A 960 -42.51 -10.36 13.63
N THR A 961 -43.23 -9.46 12.97
CA THR A 961 -44.60 -9.70 12.48
C THR A 961 -44.54 -10.37 11.13
N CYS A 962 -45.16 -11.55 11.03
CA CYS A 962 -45.07 -12.38 9.84
C CYS A 962 -45.83 -11.75 8.65
N PRO A 963 -45.18 -11.64 7.47
CA PRO A 963 -45.73 -10.97 6.29
C PRO A 963 -46.50 -11.84 5.31
N PHE A 964 -46.96 -11.29 4.18
CA PHE A 964 -47.50 -12.07 3.06
C PHE A 964 -46.43 -12.87 2.29
N VAL A 965 -45.21 -12.35 2.13
CA VAL A 965 -44.07 -13.00 1.45
C VAL A 965 -42.89 -13.10 2.41
N TRP A 966 -42.16 -14.22 2.39
CA TRP A 966 -40.96 -14.36 3.21
C TRP A 966 -39.92 -13.26 2.91
N ASN A 967 -39.42 -12.62 3.97
CA ASN A 967 -38.60 -11.40 3.93
C ASN A 967 -37.36 -11.49 2.98
N PRO A 968 -36.60 -12.61 2.90
CA PRO A 968 -35.47 -12.74 1.97
C PRO A 968 -35.86 -12.85 0.49
N CYS A 969 -37.08 -13.30 0.20
CA CYS A 969 -37.59 -13.45 -1.18
C CYS A 969 -38.00 -12.12 -1.81
N TRP A 970 -38.16 -11.06 -1.02
CA TRP A 970 -38.66 -9.79 -1.52
C TRP A 970 -37.51 -8.83 -1.92
N SER A 971 -37.57 -8.33 -3.15
CA SER A 971 -36.65 -7.31 -3.68
C SER A 971 -37.50 -6.20 -4.30
N ASP A 972 -37.37 -4.97 -3.78
CA ASP A 972 -38.12 -3.77 -4.21
C ASP A 972 -38.12 -3.51 -5.74
N SER A 973 -37.15 -4.07 -6.46
CA SER A 973 -36.82 -3.72 -7.84
C SER A 973 -36.87 -4.89 -8.82
N CYS A 974 -37.16 -6.11 -8.35
CA CYS A 974 -37.09 -7.34 -9.15
C CYS A 974 -38.43 -7.70 -9.80
#